data_AF-A0A7Z7BWR0-F1
#
_entry.id   AF-A0A7Z7BWR0-F1
#
_cell.length_a   1.000
_cell.length_b   1.000
_cell.length_c   1.000
_cell.angle_alpha   90.00
_cell.angle_beta   90.00
_cell.angle_gamma   90.00
#
_symmetry.space_group_name_H-M   'P 1'
#
loop_
_entity.id
_entity.type
_entity.pdbx_description
1 polymer ?
#
loop_
_entity_poly.entity_id
_entity_poly.type
_entity_poly.pdbx_seq_one_letter_code
_entity_poly.pdbx_strand_id
1 'polypeptide(L)'
;MSSTTITLDGDDWTIRETLGDTAEWYLGAPLPEAGNNVAEASAAIAASPGWLPGRVPGAVVDDLHRAGELPDPRVGRNSRAAEWVAERSWVYRRAVELDANAAHGVAVFEFDGVDPGADVYWDGERVGSVRGLYHRLRVPLDASLRSSGRHKLALRVHPAPDSEPQVGRTERVRVHTPRLGYGWDFSPRLRHQGVWKSARLRIGRALLGDVTVRASVAEAPYGESLRDFAPTDDELSQQGGSDGVVAVAWEAPVAEAANARLSVTVTVARDGRAVAERRVQAADGSAELRIPNPELWWPNTVGAQPLYTVTVVLADDEGETDRTERRVGFRTAALVPNPGAPADALPYTAVVNGVTVPLLGWNWTPADAQFGSIDEGTVEHLLGLTAASGARLMRVWGGGLIETEHFYDTCDRLGLLVWQEFSQSSSGMQSAPSTDPEFVALMRAEAEALIPTRVHHPSLLLWGGGNELDDGGVPLSDDRSPVLGALSDAVARLDPGRAWLPTSPTGPEFHNRLDRIEANPDGQHDVHGPWEHQGLVGQYTLGNAGTNLAHTEFGVEGMTNLRSLEALVAESDRWPANRTNPVYRHLGEWWNNADQVVELFGGRPDTLETLNRASQLLQATALQYAVEADRRRSPRCSMVLPWQLNESYPNAWCTATVDFRGDPKPAYFAVARAYERRRATLRVTRAVWGGEAVASVEAWLWAEDPVPSGSVLTVRARGLDGGVLASREVRAGAVRHPEPVGTLEVATTDLPDVFLWEAEWRDADGRELDRERMLATATADWAALFDVPAPVLTVARDATGGVRVRNDGPNAALTVRLVDPRPVGAPGILSVGGDPRPLLPGEERMLAATPGMPVRVEAWNAEPADLA
;
A
#
# COMPACT_ATOMS: atom_id res chain seq x y z
N MET A 1 7.65 6.46 -42.06
CA MET A 1 6.60 5.72 -41.31
C MET A 1 6.83 5.86 -39.80
N SER A 2 5.84 6.38 -39.04
CA SER A 2 5.96 6.51 -37.58
C SER A 2 6.06 5.15 -36.89
N SER A 3 6.55 5.10 -35.65
CA SER A 3 6.71 3.88 -34.85
C SER A 3 5.38 3.15 -34.73
N THR A 4 5.40 1.84 -35.00
CA THR A 4 4.31 0.92 -34.70
C THR A 4 4.72 0.09 -33.50
N THR A 5 3.87 0.06 -32.46
CA THR A 5 4.04 -0.81 -31.29
C THR A 5 3.06 -1.96 -31.40
N ILE A 6 3.58 -3.18 -31.50
CA ILE A 6 2.80 -4.41 -31.36
C ILE A 6 2.84 -4.77 -29.88
N THR A 7 1.74 -4.53 -29.16
CA THR A 7 1.57 -5.00 -27.78
C THR A 7 1.51 -6.52 -27.78
N LEU A 8 2.28 -7.17 -26.90
CA LEU A 8 2.37 -8.63 -26.80
C LEU A 8 1.74 -9.14 -25.51
N ASP A 9 0.95 -8.32 -24.82
CA ASP A 9 0.18 -8.68 -23.63
C ASP A 9 -1.10 -9.47 -24.03
N GLY A 10 -1.83 -9.98 -23.02
CA GLY A 10 -3.07 -10.74 -23.16
C GLY A 10 -2.93 -12.26 -23.01
N ASP A 11 -4.01 -12.98 -23.34
CA ASP A 11 -4.15 -14.45 -23.23
C ASP A 11 -3.67 -15.24 -24.48
N ASP A 12 -3.06 -14.56 -25.46
CA ASP A 12 -2.55 -15.21 -26.69
C ASP A 12 -1.31 -16.10 -26.46
N TRP A 13 -0.82 -16.14 -25.23
CA TRP A 13 0.34 -16.95 -24.83
C TRP A 13 -0.05 -18.38 -24.52
N THR A 14 0.91 -19.27 -24.69
CA THR A 14 0.83 -20.64 -24.16
C THR A 14 2.05 -20.93 -23.31
N ILE A 15 1.87 -21.61 -22.19
CA ILE A 15 2.95 -22.05 -21.30
C ILE A 15 3.15 -23.56 -21.37
N ARG A 16 4.38 -23.99 -21.08
CA ARG A 16 4.72 -25.40 -20.87
C ARG A 16 5.86 -25.55 -19.87
N GLU A 17 5.70 -26.52 -18.98
CA GLU A 17 6.73 -26.95 -18.03
C GLU A 17 7.97 -27.47 -18.77
N THR A 18 9.15 -27.17 -18.20
CA THR A 18 10.43 -27.75 -18.63
C THR A 18 11.30 -28.22 -17.47
N LEU A 19 11.93 -29.37 -17.69
CA LEU A 19 12.95 -29.98 -16.84
C LEU A 19 14.22 -30.19 -17.68
N GLY A 20 15.36 -29.65 -17.21
CA GLY A 20 16.64 -29.74 -17.92
C GLY A 20 16.56 -29.26 -19.38
N ASP A 21 17.06 -30.08 -20.31
CA ASP A 21 17.18 -29.75 -21.74
C ASP A 21 15.85 -29.84 -22.52
N THR A 22 14.74 -30.21 -21.87
CA THR A 22 13.40 -30.20 -22.53
C THR A 22 12.98 -28.80 -22.98
N ALA A 23 13.55 -27.74 -22.38
CA ALA A 23 13.38 -26.38 -22.87
C ALA A 23 13.95 -26.20 -24.28
N GLU A 24 15.19 -26.62 -24.53
CA GLU A 24 15.84 -26.50 -25.85
C GLU A 24 15.04 -27.23 -26.94
N TRP A 25 14.40 -28.36 -26.58
CA TRP A 25 13.51 -29.08 -27.49
C TRP A 25 12.26 -28.29 -27.87
N TYR A 26 11.56 -27.65 -26.92
CA TYR A 26 10.39 -26.82 -27.23
C TYR A 26 10.75 -25.50 -27.96
N LEU A 27 11.93 -24.95 -27.67
CA LEU A 27 12.46 -23.74 -28.30
C LEU A 27 12.88 -24.02 -29.76
N GLY A 28 13.58 -25.14 -30.00
CA GLY A 28 14.07 -25.56 -31.32
C GLY A 28 13.08 -26.31 -32.21
N ALA A 29 11.95 -26.82 -31.68
CA ALA A 29 11.01 -27.62 -32.46
C ALA A 29 10.38 -26.83 -33.64
N PRO A 30 10.46 -27.34 -34.89
CA PRO A 30 9.69 -26.85 -36.03
C PRO A 30 8.26 -27.38 -36.04
N LEU A 31 7.41 -26.82 -36.90
CA LEU A 31 6.06 -27.36 -37.18
C LEU A 31 6.18 -28.74 -37.89
N PRO A 32 5.27 -29.71 -37.66
CA PRO A 32 5.53 -31.09 -38.06
C PRO A 32 5.25 -31.38 -39.54
N GLU A 33 6.24 -31.92 -40.24
CA GLU A 33 6.06 -32.84 -41.39
C GLU A 33 6.54 -34.25 -40.97
N ALA A 34 6.00 -35.31 -41.59
CA ALA A 34 5.93 -36.63 -40.97
C ALA A 34 7.09 -37.61 -41.26
N GLY A 35 7.45 -38.40 -40.23
CA GLY A 35 8.36 -39.57 -40.28
C GLY A 35 9.84 -39.26 -39.99
N ASN A 36 10.65 -40.10 -39.34
CA ASN A 36 10.45 -41.28 -38.48
C ASN A 36 11.81 -41.50 -37.75
N ASN A 37 11.95 -41.86 -36.47
CA ASN A 37 10.99 -42.25 -35.44
C ASN A 37 10.94 -41.27 -34.23
N VAL A 38 12.07 -40.72 -33.75
CA VAL A 38 12.07 -39.67 -32.70
C VAL A 38 11.31 -38.43 -33.19
N ALA A 39 11.38 -38.13 -34.50
CA ALA A 39 10.58 -37.11 -35.14
C ALA A 39 9.07 -37.40 -35.08
N GLU A 40 8.62 -38.66 -35.12
CA GLU A 40 7.20 -39.01 -34.94
C GLU A 40 6.76 -38.92 -33.49
N ALA A 41 7.59 -39.35 -32.53
CA ALA A 41 7.32 -39.11 -31.12
C ALA A 41 7.29 -37.60 -30.80
N SER A 42 8.19 -36.83 -31.41
CA SER A 42 8.25 -35.37 -31.29
C SER A 42 7.08 -34.68 -31.95
N ALA A 43 6.65 -35.12 -33.13
CA ALA A 43 5.45 -34.62 -33.78
C ALA A 43 4.19 -35.00 -32.98
N ALA A 44 4.12 -36.22 -32.45
CA ALA A 44 3.01 -36.68 -31.63
C ALA A 44 2.96 -35.95 -30.28
N ILE A 45 4.10 -35.60 -29.65
CA ILE A 45 4.15 -34.84 -28.38
C ILE A 45 3.99 -33.32 -28.59
N ALA A 46 4.39 -32.79 -29.76
CA ALA A 46 4.08 -31.43 -30.19
C ALA A 46 2.61 -31.26 -30.61
N ALA A 47 1.98 -32.32 -31.11
CA ALA A 47 0.54 -32.42 -31.38
C ALA A 47 -0.28 -32.94 -30.18
N SER A 48 0.38 -33.39 -29.10
CA SER A 48 -0.30 -33.79 -27.86
C SER A 48 -0.67 -32.57 -27.03
N PRO A 49 -1.77 -32.65 -26.25
CA PRO A 49 -2.04 -31.69 -25.18
C PRO A 49 -0.84 -31.58 -24.24
N GLY A 50 -0.60 -30.38 -23.70
CA GLY A 50 0.56 -30.09 -22.84
C GLY A 50 1.13 -28.68 -22.99
N TRP A 51 0.61 -27.89 -23.94
CA TRP A 51 0.66 -26.44 -23.88
C TRP A 51 -0.63 -25.95 -23.23
N LEU A 52 -0.52 -25.16 -22.18
CA LEU A 52 -1.64 -24.61 -21.42
C LEU A 52 -1.82 -23.13 -21.78
N PRO A 53 -3.02 -22.54 -21.62
CA PRO A 53 -3.21 -21.10 -21.77
C PRO A 53 -2.31 -20.33 -20.80
N GLY A 54 -1.56 -19.36 -21.31
CA GLY A 54 -0.71 -18.47 -20.52
C GLY A 54 -1.18 -17.02 -20.62
N ARG A 55 -0.76 -16.17 -19.69
CA ARG A 55 -1.02 -14.72 -19.76
C ARG A 55 0.25 -13.90 -19.55
N VAL A 56 0.31 -12.76 -20.21
CA VAL A 56 1.33 -11.71 -20.01
C VAL A 56 0.62 -10.36 -19.92
N PRO A 57 0.85 -9.52 -18.90
CA PRO A 57 1.46 -9.87 -17.61
C PRO A 57 0.72 -11.01 -16.90
N GLY A 58 1.43 -11.84 -16.14
CA GLY A 58 0.85 -12.99 -15.44
C GLY A 58 1.85 -13.79 -14.62
N ALA A 59 1.32 -14.67 -13.78
CA ALA A 59 2.08 -15.61 -12.96
C ALA A 59 1.76 -17.07 -13.35
N VAL A 60 2.80 -17.93 -13.38
CA VAL A 60 2.67 -19.34 -13.77
C VAL A 60 1.65 -20.09 -12.90
N VAL A 61 1.60 -19.79 -11.59
CA VAL A 61 0.65 -20.43 -10.66
C VAL A 61 -0.80 -20.14 -11.06
N ASP A 62 -1.10 -18.91 -11.46
CA ASP A 62 -2.44 -18.50 -11.87
C ASP A 62 -2.78 -18.97 -13.29
N ASP A 63 -1.78 -19.13 -14.17
CA ASP A 63 -1.91 -19.81 -15.46
C ASP A 63 -2.30 -21.29 -15.29
N LEU A 64 -1.61 -22.01 -14.39
CA LEU A 64 -1.92 -23.40 -14.05
C LEU A 64 -3.28 -23.57 -13.37
N HIS A 65 -3.63 -22.65 -12.46
CA HIS A 65 -4.96 -22.65 -11.84
C HIS A 65 -6.07 -22.45 -12.88
N ARG A 66 -5.91 -21.46 -13.77
CA ARG A 66 -6.85 -21.17 -14.87
C ARG A 66 -6.98 -22.32 -15.88
N ALA A 67 -5.91 -23.10 -16.06
CA ALA A 67 -5.92 -24.33 -16.86
C ALA A 67 -6.56 -25.54 -16.14
N GLY A 68 -6.82 -25.45 -14.83
CA GLY A 68 -7.36 -26.55 -14.01
C GLY A 68 -6.33 -27.55 -13.50
N GLU A 69 -5.04 -27.28 -13.67
CA GLU A 69 -3.92 -28.13 -13.19
C GLU A 69 -3.65 -27.92 -11.68
N LEU A 70 -4.08 -26.78 -11.13
CA LEU A 70 -4.02 -26.47 -9.69
C LEU A 70 -5.39 -26.04 -9.16
N PRO A 71 -5.76 -26.44 -7.92
CA PRO A 71 -6.83 -25.76 -7.19
C PRO A 71 -6.41 -24.30 -6.90
N ASP A 72 -7.36 -23.39 -6.64
CA ASP A 72 -7.03 -22.00 -6.29
C ASP A 72 -6.08 -21.99 -5.08
N PRO A 73 -4.81 -21.54 -5.22
CA PRO A 73 -3.83 -21.59 -4.16
C PRO A 73 -4.21 -20.75 -2.94
N ARG A 74 -5.14 -19.79 -3.11
CA ARG A 74 -5.60 -18.83 -2.09
C ARG A 74 -6.68 -19.41 -1.16
N VAL A 75 -7.19 -20.62 -1.41
CA VAL A 75 -8.27 -21.26 -0.62
C VAL A 75 -7.72 -22.32 0.32
N GLY A 76 -8.19 -22.33 1.58
CA GLY A 76 -7.93 -23.37 2.57
C GLY A 76 -6.45 -23.62 2.87
N ARG A 77 -5.86 -24.63 2.22
CA ARG A 77 -4.43 -24.99 2.31
C ARG A 77 -3.81 -25.29 0.94
N ASN A 78 -4.43 -24.79 -0.12
CA ASN A 78 -4.14 -25.17 -1.50
C ASN A 78 -2.80 -24.65 -2.02
N SER A 79 -2.25 -23.56 -1.47
CA SER A 79 -0.92 -23.05 -1.81
C SER A 79 0.17 -24.13 -1.81
N ARG A 80 0.06 -25.11 -0.90
CA ARG A 80 0.95 -26.29 -0.82
C ARG A 80 0.98 -27.14 -2.09
N ALA A 81 -0.12 -27.16 -2.86
CA ALA A 81 -0.18 -27.85 -4.14
C ALA A 81 0.60 -27.11 -5.24
N ALA A 82 0.88 -25.82 -5.07
CA ALA A 82 1.62 -24.97 -6.00
C ALA A 82 3.13 -24.88 -5.70
N GLU A 83 3.61 -25.36 -4.53
CA GLU A 83 5.01 -25.20 -4.10
C GLU A 83 6.05 -25.72 -5.12
N TRP A 84 5.71 -26.75 -5.91
CA TRP A 84 6.60 -27.33 -6.93
C TRP A 84 6.80 -26.44 -8.16
N VAL A 85 5.89 -25.51 -8.44
CA VAL A 85 5.85 -24.74 -9.71
C VAL A 85 7.14 -23.95 -9.88
N ALA A 86 7.52 -23.25 -8.81
CA ALA A 86 8.68 -22.40 -8.72
C ALA A 86 10.03 -23.14 -8.87
N GLU A 87 10.06 -24.46 -8.65
CA GLU A 87 11.26 -25.31 -8.83
C GLU A 87 11.52 -25.65 -10.31
N ARG A 88 10.58 -25.37 -11.23
CA ARG A 88 10.66 -25.72 -12.65
C ARG A 88 10.95 -24.50 -13.52
N SER A 89 11.53 -24.72 -14.70
CA SER A 89 11.61 -23.70 -15.75
C SER A 89 10.34 -23.74 -16.60
N TRP A 90 9.91 -22.60 -17.15
CA TRP A 90 8.68 -22.51 -17.94
C TRP A 90 8.95 -21.85 -19.28
N VAL A 91 8.49 -22.46 -20.37
CA VAL A 91 8.51 -21.83 -21.69
C VAL A 91 7.16 -21.19 -21.94
N TYR A 92 7.14 -19.86 -22.00
CA TYR A 92 6.07 -19.08 -22.60
C TYR A 92 6.31 -19.00 -24.12
N ARG A 93 5.28 -19.11 -24.95
CA ARG A 93 5.38 -18.79 -26.39
C ARG A 93 4.10 -18.15 -26.92
N ARG A 94 4.24 -17.32 -27.96
CA ARG A 94 3.15 -16.84 -28.79
C ARG A 94 3.58 -16.73 -30.26
N ALA A 95 2.60 -16.63 -31.15
CA ALA A 95 2.85 -16.16 -32.50
C ALA A 95 2.93 -14.63 -32.53
N VAL A 96 3.76 -14.10 -33.43
CA VAL A 96 3.80 -12.69 -33.79
C VAL A 96 3.68 -12.60 -35.30
N GLU A 97 2.67 -11.89 -35.80
CA GLU A 97 2.49 -11.65 -37.23
C GLU A 97 3.18 -10.32 -37.59
N LEU A 98 4.13 -10.38 -38.52
CA LEU A 98 4.85 -9.22 -39.06
C LEU A 98 4.38 -8.93 -40.48
N ASP A 99 4.09 -7.66 -40.76
CA ASP A 99 3.78 -7.21 -42.12
C ASP A 99 5.07 -6.93 -42.93
N ALA A 100 4.93 -6.48 -44.18
CA ALA A 100 6.08 -6.10 -45.01
C ALA A 100 6.82 -4.84 -44.51
N ASN A 101 6.20 -4.02 -43.64
CA ASN A 101 6.85 -2.84 -43.09
C ASN A 101 7.83 -3.21 -41.98
N ALA A 102 7.60 -4.33 -41.29
CA ALA A 102 8.53 -4.87 -40.28
C ALA A 102 9.95 -5.17 -40.81
N ALA A 103 10.08 -5.40 -42.12
CA ALA A 103 11.37 -5.61 -42.79
C ALA A 103 12.17 -4.31 -43.04
N HIS A 104 11.59 -3.13 -42.77
CA HIS A 104 12.20 -1.82 -43.00
C HIS A 104 12.43 -1.07 -41.68
N GLY A 105 13.49 -0.26 -41.59
CA GLY A 105 13.84 0.41 -40.34
C GLY A 105 14.39 -0.55 -39.28
N VAL A 106 14.30 -0.13 -38.02
CA VAL A 106 14.69 -0.91 -36.85
C VAL A 106 13.47 -1.52 -36.16
N ALA A 107 13.67 -2.65 -35.49
CA ALA A 107 12.73 -3.14 -34.50
C ALA A 107 13.45 -3.48 -33.19
N VAL A 108 12.78 -3.24 -32.06
CA VAL A 108 13.27 -3.58 -30.73
C VAL A 108 12.18 -4.35 -30.00
N PHE A 109 12.49 -5.59 -29.62
CA PHE A 109 11.70 -6.32 -28.64
C PHE A 109 12.00 -5.74 -27.25
N GLU A 110 10.95 -5.31 -26.56
CA GLU A 110 11.04 -4.73 -25.22
C GLU A 110 10.17 -5.49 -24.24
N PHE A 111 10.66 -5.58 -23.01
CA PHE A 111 10.11 -6.44 -21.99
C PHE A 111 10.41 -5.83 -20.61
N ASP A 112 9.36 -5.45 -19.87
CA ASP A 112 9.49 -4.54 -18.73
C ASP A 112 9.71 -5.23 -17.37
N GLY A 113 9.62 -6.57 -17.29
CA GLY A 113 9.90 -7.31 -16.04
C GLY A 113 9.50 -8.79 -16.07
N VAL A 114 10.41 -9.65 -15.59
CA VAL A 114 10.22 -11.10 -15.35
C VAL A 114 10.72 -11.42 -13.96
N ASP A 115 10.07 -12.39 -13.31
CA ASP A 115 10.55 -12.98 -12.09
C ASP A 115 10.89 -14.46 -12.31
N PRO A 116 12.12 -14.92 -12.02
CA PRO A 116 13.32 -14.16 -11.61
C PRO A 116 14.22 -13.74 -12.79
N GLY A 117 13.89 -14.19 -14.00
CA GLY A 117 14.74 -14.08 -15.19
C GLY A 117 14.17 -14.87 -16.36
N ALA A 118 14.58 -14.52 -17.58
CA ALA A 118 14.24 -15.28 -18.77
C ALA A 118 15.31 -15.19 -19.87
N ASP A 119 15.41 -16.25 -20.67
CA ASP A 119 16.07 -16.23 -21.97
C ASP A 119 15.03 -16.05 -23.10
N VAL A 120 15.33 -15.21 -24.08
CA VAL A 120 14.40 -14.81 -25.14
C VAL A 120 14.84 -15.37 -26.49
N TYR A 121 13.89 -15.98 -27.19
CA TYR A 121 14.11 -16.66 -28.46
C TYR A 121 13.13 -16.16 -29.53
N TRP A 122 13.65 -15.90 -30.72
CA TRP A 122 12.91 -15.52 -31.92
C TRP A 122 13.15 -16.56 -33.00
N ASP A 123 12.09 -17.25 -33.44
CA ASP A 123 12.14 -18.40 -34.37
C ASP A 123 13.09 -19.54 -33.96
N GLY A 124 13.46 -19.60 -32.68
CA GLY A 124 14.39 -20.57 -32.11
C GLY A 124 15.83 -20.05 -31.96
N GLU A 125 16.16 -18.88 -32.50
CA GLU A 125 17.43 -18.19 -32.23
C GLU A 125 17.34 -17.40 -30.92
N ARG A 126 18.34 -17.53 -30.03
CA ARG A 126 18.36 -16.81 -28.76
C ARG A 126 18.84 -15.38 -28.95
N VAL A 127 17.92 -14.42 -28.88
CA VAL A 127 18.18 -12.99 -29.13
C VAL A 127 18.52 -12.19 -27.87
N GLY A 128 18.17 -12.66 -26.67
CA GLY A 128 18.43 -11.92 -25.43
C GLY A 128 18.26 -12.72 -24.15
N SER A 129 18.55 -12.09 -23.01
CA SER A 129 18.39 -12.67 -21.67
C SER A 129 18.39 -11.57 -20.62
N VAL A 130 17.61 -11.76 -19.56
CA VAL A 130 17.46 -10.82 -18.43
C VAL A 130 17.32 -11.59 -17.12
N ARG A 131 17.80 -10.98 -16.02
CA ARG A 131 17.75 -11.51 -14.65
C ARG A 131 17.47 -10.38 -13.68
N GLY A 132 16.83 -10.70 -12.56
CA GLY A 132 16.43 -9.74 -11.54
C GLY A 132 15.07 -9.11 -11.87
N LEU A 133 14.24 -8.98 -10.84
CA LEU A 133 12.83 -8.64 -10.94
C LEU A 133 12.57 -7.27 -11.60
N TYR A 134 13.51 -6.34 -11.42
CA TYR A 134 13.36 -4.94 -11.81
C TYR A 134 14.16 -4.55 -13.06
N HIS A 135 14.90 -5.49 -13.66
CA HIS A 135 15.63 -5.24 -14.89
C HIS A 135 14.73 -5.41 -16.13
N ARG A 136 14.84 -4.45 -17.06
CA ARG A 136 14.15 -4.46 -18.35
C ARG A 136 15.06 -5.03 -19.43
N LEU A 137 14.48 -5.70 -20.42
CA LEU A 137 15.21 -6.19 -21.60
C LEU A 137 14.78 -5.39 -22.82
N ARG A 138 15.77 -4.91 -23.59
CA ARG A 138 15.58 -4.20 -24.86
C ARG A 138 16.54 -4.80 -25.88
N VAL A 139 16.02 -5.48 -26.90
CA VAL A 139 16.81 -6.25 -27.87
C VAL A 139 16.44 -5.79 -29.28
N PRO A 140 17.34 -5.09 -29.99
CA PRO A 140 17.21 -4.86 -31.42
C PRO A 140 17.15 -6.19 -32.17
N LEU A 141 16.19 -6.35 -33.09
CA LEU A 141 16.07 -7.54 -33.93
C LEU A 141 16.71 -7.31 -35.29
N ASP A 142 17.64 -8.19 -35.67
CA ASP A 142 18.32 -8.17 -36.96
C ASP A 142 17.34 -8.22 -38.14
N ALA A 143 17.69 -7.58 -39.25
CA ALA A 143 16.83 -7.53 -40.45
C ALA A 143 16.51 -8.92 -41.02
N SER A 144 17.40 -9.91 -40.82
CA SER A 144 17.19 -11.31 -41.20
C SER A 144 16.08 -12.01 -40.41
N LEU A 145 15.73 -11.52 -39.22
CA LEU A 145 14.70 -12.09 -38.34
C LEU A 145 13.32 -11.45 -38.54
N ARG A 146 13.20 -10.46 -39.43
CA ARG A 146 12.02 -9.60 -39.62
C ARG A 146 11.41 -9.69 -41.02
N SER A 147 11.41 -10.88 -41.60
CA SER A 147 10.64 -11.12 -42.82
C SER A 147 9.14 -10.89 -42.59
N SER A 148 8.37 -10.69 -43.66
CA SER A 148 6.92 -10.62 -43.54
C SER A 148 6.34 -12.03 -43.32
N GLY A 149 5.50 -12.19 -42.31
CA GLY A 149 4.82 -13.44 -42.00
C GLY A 149 4.73 -13.75 -40.51
N ARG A 150 4.56 -15.03 -40.20
CA ARG A 150 4.34 -15.53 -38.85
C ARG A 150 5.64 -15.98 -38.19
N HIS A 151 5.98 -15.34 -37.09
CA HIS A 151 7.15 -15.64 -36.26
C HIS A 151 6.76 -16.29 -34.93
N LYS A 152 7.70 -17.02 -34.32
CA LYS A 152 7.58 -17.64 -33.00
C LYS A 152 8.42 -16.86 -31.99
N LEU A 153 7.76 -16.13 -31.10
CA LEU A 153 8.39 -15.59 -29.89
C LEU A 153 8.27 -16.62 -28.77
N ALA A 154 9.39 -16.93 -28.10
CA ALA A 154 9.40 -17.78 -26.91
C ALA A 154 10.30 -17.20 -25.81
N LEU A 155 9.88 -17.37 -24.56
CA LEU A 155 10.59 -16.94 -23.35
C LEU A 155 10.78 -18.16 -22.45
N ARG A 156 12.01 -18.50 -22.10
CA ARG A 156 12.33 -19.52 -21.09
C ARG A 156 12.49 -18.83 -19.74
N VAL A 157 11.42 -18.78 -18.95
CA VAL A 157 11.43 -18.28 -17.57
C VAL A 157 12.19 -19.25 -16.67
N HIS A 158 13.10 -18.70 -15.87
CA HIS A 158 14.01 -19.45 -14.98
C HIS A 158 13.28 -19.95 -13.72
N PRO A 159 13.75 -21.01 -13.04
CA PRO A 159 13.18 -21.42 -11.75
C PRO A 159 13.40 -20.31 -10.73
N ALA A 160 12.43 -20.09 -9.83
CA ALA A 160 12.58 -19.11 -8.76
C ALA A 160 13.79 -19.49 -7.88
N PRO A 161 14.66 -18.54 -7.51
CA PRO A 161 15.83 -18.85 -6.71
C PRO A 161 15.43 -19.36 -5.31
N ASP A 162 16.40 -19.91 -4.59
CA ASP A 162 16.28 -20.10 -3.16
C ASP A 162 16.65 -18.81 -2.42
N SER A 163 15.90 -18.52 -1.35
CA SER A 163 16.08 -17.38 -0.46
C SER A 163 15.46 -17.70 0.91
N GLU A 164 15.74 -16.85 1.90
CA GLU A 164 15.34 -17.06 3.29
C GLU A 164 13.92 -16.53 3.57
N PRO A 165 13.02 -17.32 4.21
CA PRO A 165 11.72 -16.83 4.69
C PRO A 165 11.91 -15.82 5.83
N GLN A 166 10.83 -15.18 6.31
CA GLN A 166 10.88 -14.23 7.44
C GLN A 166 11.72 -14.75 8.63
N VAL A 167 11.38 -15.95 9.13
CA VAL A 167 12.10 -16.64 10.21
C VAL A 167 13.36 -17.32 9.67
N GLY A 168 14.27 -16.50 9.14
CA GLY A 168 15.53 -16.89 8.53
C GLY A 168 16.70 -16.04 9.02
N ARG A 169 17.77 -15.96 8.23
CA ARG A 169 18.96 -15.13 8.49
C ARG A 169 19.25 -14.24 7.28
N THR A 170 19.05 -12.95 7.44
CA THR A 170 19.11 -11.97 6.34
C THR A 170 20.53 -11.84 5.76
N GLU A 171 21.58 -12.10 6.56
CA GLU A 171 22.98 -12.23 6.14
C GLU A 171 23.22 -13.30 5.03
N ARG A 172 22.28 -14.25 4.87
CA ARG A 172 22.33 -15.35 3.89
C ARG A 172 21.59 -15.08 2.59
N VAL A 173 20.80 -14.00 2.50
CA VAL A 173 20.13 -13.62 1.25
C VAL A 173 21.20 -13.30 0.19
N ARG A 174 21.00 -13.76 -1.04
CA ARG A 174 21.91 -13.57 -2.20
C ARG A 174 21.21 -13.11 -3.47
N VAL A 175 19.90 -12.88 -3.40
CA VAL A 175 19.04 -12.50 -4.53
C VAL A 175 18.13 -11.35 -4.13
N HIS A 176 17.84 -10.45 -5.07
CA HIS A 176 16.89 -9.36 -4.88
C HIS A 176 15.50 -9.83 -5.32
N THR A 177 14.62 -10.13 -4.36
CA THR A 177 13.28 -10.67 -4.58
C THR A 177 12.41 -10.36 -3.35
N PRO A 178 11.11 -10.04 -3.51
CA PRO A 178 10.19 -9.89 -2.38
C PRO A 178 10.19 -11.12 -1.47
N ARG A 179 10.59 -10.95 -0.21
CA ARG A 179 10.72 -12.08 0.73
C ARG A 179 9.38 -12.69 1.12
N LEU A 180 8.25 -11.97 0.99
CA LEU A 180 6.93 -12.48 1.36
C LEU A 180 6.57 -13.80 0.65
N GLY A 181 7.00 -13.99 -0.61
CA GLY A 181 6.72 -15.21 -1.39
C GLY A 181 7.48 -16.45 -0.87
N TYR A 182 8.48 -16.29 -0.02
CA TYR A 182 9.25 -17.38 0.57
C TYR A 182 8.64 -17.90 1.88
N GLY A 183 7.70 -17.14 2.46
CA GLY A 183 7.04 -17.39 3.74
C GLY A 183 7.18 -16.19 4.69
N TRP A 184 6.04 -15.67 5.13
CA TRP A 184 5.87 -14.53 6.05
C TRP A 184 4.66 -14.77 6.97
N ASP A 185 4.55 -14.03 8.06
CA ASP A 185 3.48 -14.19 9.07
C ASP A 185 2.04 -14.01 8.53
N PHE A 186 1.86 -13.28 7.42
CA PHE A 186 0.61 -13.12 6.65
C PHE A 186 0.67 -13.72 5.23
N SER A 187 1.72 -14.47 4.86
CA SER A 187 1.85 -15.05 3.50
C SER A 187 2.50 -16.43 3.53
N PRO A 188 1.86 -17.50 3.00
CA PRO A 188 2.52 -18.79 2.86
C PRO A 188 3.67 -18.74 1.85
N ARG A 189 4.44 -19.84 1.75
CA ARG A 189 5.43 -20.02 0.67
C ARG A 189 4.69 -20.16 -0.66
N LEU A 190 4.59 -19.05 -1.39
CA LEU A 190 3.97 -18.94 -2.71
C LEU A 190 4.84 -18.03 -3.57
N ARG A 191 6.03 -18.52 -3.96
CA ARG A 191 6.99 -17.76 -4.77
C ARG A 191 6.37 -17.43 -6.11
N HIS A 192 6.30 -16.14 -6.44
CA HIS A 192 5.95 -15.67 -7.76
C HIS A 192 6.98 -16.16 -8.80
N GLN A 193 6.50 -16.42 -10.01
CA GLN A 193 7.28 -16.79 -11.18
C GLN A 193 6.47 -16.45 -12.41
N GLY A 194 7.06 -15.74 -13.37
CA GLY A 194 6.36 -15.35 -14.59
C GLY A 194 6.78 -14.00 -15.15
N VAL A 195 6.13 -13.64 -16.25
CA VAL A 195 6.27 -12.33 -16.92
C VAL A 195 5.34 -11.36 -16.22
N TRP A 196 5.85 -10.57 -15.26
CA TRP A 196 5.00 -9.76 -14.39
C TRP A 196 4.70 -8.35 -14.92
N LYS A 197 5.30 -7.97 -16.05
CA LYS A 197 5.09 -6.68 -16.73
C LYS A 197 5.01 -6.86 -18.24
N SER A 198 4.56 -5.81 -18.92
CA SER A 198 4.26 -5.82 -20.34
C SER A 198 5.44 -6.23 -21.24
N ALA A 199 5.09 -6.86 -22.36
CA ALA A 199 5.97 -7.18 -23.47
C ALA A 199 5.47 -6.49 -24.76
N ARG A 200 6.39 -6.03 -25.60
CA ARG A 200 6.05 -5.34 -26.86
C ARG A 200 7.14 -5.48 -27.91
N LEU A 201 6.76 -5.35 -29.18
CA LEU A 201 7.70 -5.18 -30.28
C LEU A 201 7.46 -3.80 -30.90
N ARG A 202 8.48 -2.93 -30.86
CA ARG A 202 8.44 -1.59 -31.44
C ARG A 202 9.18 -1.60 -32.78
N ILE A 203 8.58 -1.03 -33.82
CA ILE A 203 9.11 -1.04 -35.19
C ILE A 203 9.05 0.39 -35.75
N GLY A 204 10.13 0.93 -36.32
CA GLY A 204 10.12 2.28 -36.89
C GLY A 204 11.43 2.70 -37.56
N ARG A 205 11.46 3.91 -38.13
CA ARG A 205 12.68 4.46 -38.78
C ARG A 205 13.81 4.69 -37.76
N ALA A 206 13.44 5.22 -36.59
CA ALA A 206 14.27 5.37 -35.41
C ALA A 206 13.39 5.30 -34.15
N LEU A 207 13.91 4.72 -33.07
CA LEU A 207 13.22 4.52 -31.80
C LEU A 207 14.01 5.15 -30.65
N LEU A 208 13.32 5.81 -29.73
CA LEU A 208 13.90 6.36 -28.51
C LEU A 208 14.53 5.27 -27.65
N GLY A 209 15.66 5.63 -27.05
CA GLY A 209 16.22 4.90 -25.92
C GLY A 209 15.36 5.07 -24.66
N ASP A 210 15.89 4.68 -23.49
CA ASP A 210 15.22 5.04 -22.25
C ASP A 210 15.22 6.56 -22.02
N VAL A 211 14.17 7.06 -21.38
CA VAL A 211 13.95 8.49 -21.11
C VAL A 211 13.70 8.70 -19.63
N THR A 212 14.55 9.51 -19.00
CA THR A 212 14.40 9.96 -17.61
C THR A 212 13.87 11.39 -17.60
N VAL A 213 12.86 11.66 -16.78
CA VAL A 213 12.26 12.99 -16.62
C VAL A 213 12.36 13.38 -15.14
N ARG A 214 12.70 14.64 -14.86
CA ARG A 214 12.66 15.23 -13.51
C ARG A 214 12.00 16.59 -13.59
N ALA A 215 11.00 16.82 -12.73
CA ALA A 215 10.56 18.17 -12.41
C ALA A 215 11.17 18.62 -11.08
N SER A 216 11.56 19.88 -11.01
CA SER A 216 11.96 20.55 -9.77
C SER A 216 11.46 21.99 -9.76
N VAL A 217 11.48 22.62 -8.59
CA VAL A 217 11.20 24.04 -8.42
C VAL A 217 12.49 24.70 -7.95
N ALA A 218 12.86 25.83 -8.54
CA ALA A 218 14.01 26.60 -8.06
C ALA A 218 13.79 26.97 -6.59
N GLU A 219 14.81 26.78 -5.74
CA GLU A 219 14.67 26.86 -4.27
C GLU A 219 13.89 28.09 -3.84
N ALA A 220 12.69 27.88 -3.29
CA ALA A 220 12.17 28.80 -2.30
C ALA A 220 13.16 28.71 -1.11
N PRO A 221 13.82 29.80 -0.71
CA PRO A 221 14.73 29.73 0.43
C PRO A 221 13.92 29.26 1.64
N TYR A 222 14.40 28.21 2.32
CA TYR A 222 13.96 27.86 3.67
C TYR A 222 14.41 29.00 4.60
N GLY A 223 13.65 30.09 4.59
CA GLY A 223 13.85 31.22 5.48
C GLY A 223 13.60 30.80 6.93
N GLU A 224 14.10 31.60 7.87
CA GLU A 224 14.07 31.33 9.32
C GLU A 224 12.65 31.22 9.94
N SER A 225 11.60 31.24 9.13
CA SER A 225 10.21 31.01 9.53
C SER A 225 9.57 29.92 8.67
N LEU A 226 9.73 28.66 9.09
CA LEU A 226 8.84 27.58 8.65
C LEU A 226 7.39 27.96 8.96
N ARG A 227 6.45 27.61 8.08
CA ARG A 227 5.02 27.76 8.36
C ARG A 227 4.48 26.47 8.93
N ASP A 228 3.84 26.57 10.09
CA ASP A 228 3.03 25.49 10.64
C ASP A 228 1.91 25.08 9.66
N PHE A 229 1.38 23.88 9.84
CA PHE A 229 0.22 23.39 9.09
C PHE A 229 -1.03 24.24 9.39
N ALA A 230 -1.38 25.15 8.48
CA ALA A 230 -2.70 25.81 8.35
C ALA A 230 -2.78 26.71 7.08
N PRO A 231 -2.35 26.26 5.87
CA PRO A 231 -2.37 27.13 4.69
C PRO A 231 -3.81 27.44 4.26
N THR A 232 -4.13 28.72 4.11
CA THR A 232 -5.41 29.18 3.54
C THR A 232 -5.39 29.06 1.99
N ASP A 233 -6.56 29.00 1.34
CA ASP A 233 -6.66 28.98 -0.13
C ASP A 233 -5.92 30.16 -0.79
N ASP A 234 -5.99 31.34 -0.17
CA ASP A 234 -5.26 32.55 -0.59
C ASP A 234 -3.74 32.37 -0.45
N GLU A 235 -3.24 31.62 0.52
CA GLU A 235 -1.81 31.30 0.65
C GLU A 235 -1.35 30.22 -0.32
N LEU A 236 -2.15 29.16 -0.51
CA LEU A 236 -1.88 28.09 -1.49
C LEU A 236 -1.73 28.67 -2.90
N SER A 237 -2.58 29.63 -3.28
CA SER A 237 -2.53 30.31 -4.58
C SER A 237 -1.36 31.30 -4.73
N GLN A 238 -0.77 31.80 -3.64
CA GLN A 238 0.30 32.80 -3.66
C GLN A 238 1.72 32.20 -3.70
N GLN A 239 1.89 30.88 -3.58
CA GLN A 239 3.22 30.26 -3.54
C GLN A 239 3.93 30.09 -4.90
N GLY A 240 3.24 30.34 -6.02
CA GLY A 240 3.79 30.21 -7.39
C GLY A 240 4.79 31.31 -7.81
N GLY A 241 5.72 31.70 -6.93
CA GLY A 241 6.69 32.79 -7.16
C GLY A 241 8.08 32.34 -7.62
N SER A 242 8.35 31.03 -7.68
CA SER A 242 9.59 30.45 -8.18
C SER A 242 9.34 29.60 -9.41
N ASP A 243 10.28 29.62 -10.37
CA ASP A 243 10.11 28.90 -11.63
C ASP A 243 10.42 27.41 -11.48
N GLY A 244 9.63 26.61 -12.19
CA GLY A 244 9.86 25.18 -12.35
C GLY A 244 10.92 24.90 -13.41
N VAL A 245 11.59 23.76 -13.29
CA VAL A 245 12.51 23.22 -14.28
C VAL A 245 12.10 21.78 -14.58
N VAL A 246 11.96 21.45 -15.87
CA VAL A 246 11.83 20.08 -16.36
C VAL A 246 13.14 19.71 -17.04
N ALA A 247 13.88 18.80 -16.43
CA ALA A 247 15.06 18.18 -17.01
C ALA A 247 14.67 16.83 -17.61
N VAL A 248 15.06 16.60 -18.86
CA VAL A 248 14.83 15.35 -19.59
C VAL A 248 16.18 14.85 -20.10
N ALA A 249 16.47 13.58 -19.87
CA ALA A 249 17.62 12.88 -20.43
C ALA A 249 17.16 11.64 -21.19
N TRP A 250 17.89 11.25 -22.24
CA TRP A 250 17.60 10.05 -23.01
C TRP A 250 18.86 9.30 -23.44
N GLU A 251 18.76 7.98 -23.54
CA GLU A 251 19.80 7.18 -24.19
C GLU A 251 19.80 7.41 -25.71
N ALA A 252 20.92 7.07 -26.35
CA ALA A 252 21.07 7.18 -27.81
C ALA A 252 19.95 6.41 -28.55
N PRO A 253 19.21 7.04 -29.49
CA PRO A 253 18.19 6.35 -30.27
C PRO A 253 18.74 5.20 -31.11
N VAL A 254 17.92 4.16 -31.28
CA VAL A 254 18.19 3.04 -32.20
C VAL A 254 17.70 3.43 -33.59
N ALA A 255 18.56 3.39 -34.60
CA ALA A 255 18.23 3.76 -35.98
C ALA A 255 19.05 2.97 -37.02
N GLU A 256 18.50 2.78 -38.22
CA GLU A 256 19.11 1.95 -39.27
C GLU A 256 20.29 2.63 -39.99
N ALA A 257 20.32 3.97 -40.02
CA ALA A 257 21.29 4.75 -40.79
C ALA A 257 22.07 5.76 -39.93
N ALA A 258 23.40 5.63 -39.90
CA ALA A 258 24.31 6.54 -39.20
C ALA A 258 24.33 8.00 -39.72
N ASN A 259 23.58 8.30 -40.79
CA ASN A 259 23.49 9.62 -41.42
C ASN A 259 22.14 10.34 -41.19
N ALA A 260 21.18 9.74 -40.48
CA ALA A 260 19.88 10.37 -40.23
C ALA A 260 20.02 11.57 -39.27
N ARG A 261 19.48 12.74 -39.64
CA ARG A 261 19.45 13.92 -38.76
C ARG A 261 18.32 13.81 -37.75
N LEU A 262 18.58 13.03 -36.71
CA LEU A 262 17.64 12.85 -35.60
C LEU A 262 17.59 14.10 -34.71
N SER A 263 16.37 14.50 -34.36
CA SER A 263 16.09 15.59 -33.44
C SER A 263 15.06 15.14 -32.40
N VAL A 264 15.22 15.62 -31.17
CA VAL A 264 14.28 15.38 -30.08
C VAL A 264 13.56 16.68 -29.77
N THR A 265 12.23 16.62 -29.73
CA THR A 265 11.36 17.72 -29.27
C THR A 265 10.74 17.32 -27.95
N VAL A 266 11.01 18.10 -26.91
CA VAL A 266 10.40 17.95 -25.59
C VAL A 266 9.34 19.03 -25.45
N THR A 267 8.11 18.64 -25.15
CA THR A 267 6.98 19.54 -24.89
C THR A 267 6.48 19.30 -23.47
N VAL A 268 6.33 20.37 -22.70
CA VAL A 268 5.65 20.33 -21.39
C VAL A 268 4.28 20.98 -21.59
N ALA A 269 3.22 20.25 -21.27
CA ALA A 269 1.84 20.67 -21.44
C ALA A 269 1.03 20.47 -20.16
N ARG A 270 -0.04 21.25 -20.02
CA ARG A 270 -1.05 21.08 -18.98
C ARG A 270 -2.43 21.33 -19.56
N ASP A 271 -3.40 20.49 -19.18
CA ASP A 271 -4.77 20.54 -19.69
C ASP A 271 -4.84 20.56 -21.23
N GLY A 272 -3.93 19.80 -21.86
CA GLY A 272 -3.76 19.73 -23.32
C GLY A 272 -3.05 20.93 -23.97
N ARG A 273 -2.67 21.96 -23.20
CA ARG A 273 -2.01 23.18 -23.69
C ARG A 273 -0.50 23.14 -23.40
N ALA A 274 0.33 23.26 -24.44
CA ALA A 274 1.77 23.43 -24.28
C ALA A 274 2.10 24.72 -23.51
N VAL A 275 2.94 24.61 -22.48
CA VAL A 275 3.46 25.71 -21.67
C VAL A 275 4.95 25.97 -21.92
N ALA A 276 5.70 24.95 -22.36
CA ALA A 276 7.06 25.07 -22.86
C ALA A 276 7.35 24.01 -23.93
N GLU A 277 8.24 24.34 -24.87
CA GLU A 277 8.74 23.42 -25.89
C GLU A 277 10.22 23.68 -26.15
N ARG A 278 11.00 22.63 -26.40
CA ARG A 278 12.41 22.73 -26.79
C ARG A 278 12.77 21.60 -27.76
N ARG A 279 13.36 21.96 -28.91
CA ARG A 279 13.91 21.01 -29.88
C ARG A 279 15.44 21.07 -29.88
N VAL A 280 16.09 19.91 -29.82
CA VAL A 280 17.56 19.74 -29.85
C VAL A 280 17.96 18.64 -30.84
N GLN A 281 19.26 18.46 -31.10
CA GLN A 281 19.73 17.29 -31.85
C GLN A 281 19.69 16.06 -30.94
N ALA A 282 19.34 14.89 -31.47
CA ALA A 282 19.19 13.70 -30.63
C ALA A 282 20.51 13.26 -29.96
N ALA A 283 21.65 13.63 -30.55
CA ALA A 283 22.99 13.38 -30.01
C ALA A 283 23.30 14.19 -28.73
N ASP A 284 22.51 15.23 -28.40
CA ASP A 284 22.76 16.08 -27.22
C ASP A 284 22.31 15.42 -25.90
N GLY A 285 21.65 14.25 -25.96
CA GLY A 285 21.34 13.35 -24.83
C GLY A 285 20.41 13.90 -23.73
N SER A 286 20.10 15.20 -23.75
CA SER A 286 19.32 15.88 -22.72
C SER A 286 18.73 17.20 -23.20
N ALA A 287 17.67 17.65 -22.52
CA ALA A 287 17.08 18.97 -22.66
C ALA A 287 16.56 19.47 -21.31
N GLU A 288 16.62 20.79 -21.12
CA GLU A 288 16.06 21.46 -19.94
C GLU A 288 15.05 22.53 -20.40
N LEU A 289 13.91 22.61 -19.72
CA LEU A 289 12.84 23.57 -19.98
C LEU A 289 12.46 24.28 -18.68
N ARG A 290 12.46 25.61 -18.71
CA ARG A 290 11.98 26.46 -17.61
C ARG A 290 10.48 26.66 -17.75
N ILE A 291 9.74 26.43 -16.68
CA ILE A 291 8.29 26.61 -16.57
C ILE A 291 8.04 27.81 -15.65
N PRO A 292 7.69 28.99 -16.18
CA PRO A 292 7.47 30.17 -15.34
C PRO A 292 6.26 29.98 -14.42
N ASN A 293 6.43 30.26 -13.11
CA ASN A 293 5.37 30.18 -12.10
C ASN A 293 4.42 28.97 -12.24
N PRO A 294 4.91 27.72 -12.10
CA PRO A 294 4.06 26.53 -12.19
C PRO A 294 3.08 26.48 -11.02
N GLU A 295 1.91 25.86 -11.22
CA GLU A 295 1.06 25.51 -10.08
C GLU A 295 1.66 24.31 -9.35
N LEU A 296 1.72 24.41 -8.03
CA LEU A 296 2.41 23.45 -7.18
C LEU A 296 1.52 22.24 -6.85
N TRP A 297 2.11 21.05 -6.86
CA TRP A 297 1.49 19.81 -6.41
C TRP A 297 1.47 19.76 -4.89
N TRP A 298 0.34 19.37 -4.31
CA TRP A 298 0.13 19.26 -2.87
C TRP A 298 -0.28 17.85 -2.43
N PRO A 299 0.08 17.44 -1.20
CA PRO A 299 -0.42 16.21 -0.62
C PRO A 299 -1.94 16.24 -0.39
N ASN A 300 -2.52 15.06 -0.23
CA ASN A 300 -3.94 14.84 0.07
C ASN A 300 -4.37 15.66 1.29
N THR A 301 -5.58 16.20 1.26
CA THR A 301 -6.17 17.11 2.29
C THR A 301 -5.44 18.44 2.53
N VAL A 302 -4.37 18.76 1.78
CA VAL A 302 -3.62 20.03 1.91
C VAL A 302 -3.95 21.00 0.78
N GLY A 303 -4.04 20.51 -0.46
CA GLY A 303 -4.29 21.33 -1.64
C GLY A 303 -4.59 20.46 -2.88
N ALA A 304 -4.51 21.06 -4.07
CA ALA A 304 -4.72 20.38 -5.35
C ALA A 304 -3.45 19.66 -5.87
N GLN A 305 -3.65 18.74 -6.82
CA GLN A 305 -2.61 17.91 -7.45
C GLN A 305 -2.43 18.27 -8.94
N PRO A 306 -2.02 19.51 -9.32
CA PRO A 306 -1.71 19.83 -10.71
C PRO A 306 -0.58 18.93 -11.24
N LEU A 307 -0.86 18.25 -12.36
CA LEU A 307 0.08 17.42 -13.09
C LEU A 307 0.25 17.98 -14.50
N TYR A 308 1.50 17.96 -14.98
CA TYR A 308 1.91 18.37 -16.32
C TYR A 308 2.34 17.13 -17.10
N THR A 309 1.99 17.07 -18.38
CA THR A 309 2.45 16.02 -19.30
C THR A 309 3.73 16.47 -19.98
N VAL A 310 4.78 15.67 -19.88
CA VAL A 310 6.04 15.82 -20.61
C VAL A 310 6.04 14.82 -21.76
N THR A 311 5.85 15.31 -22.98
CA THR A 311 5.89 14.51 -24.21
C THR A 311 7.27 14.67 -24.85
N VAL A 312 7.93 13.55 -25.15
CA VAL A 312 9.25 13.50 -25.79
C VAL A 312 9.08 12.83 -27.15
N VAL A 313 9.34 13.56 -28.22
CA VAL A 313 9.14 13.14 -29.61
C VAL A 313 10.47 13.05 -30.34
N LEU A 314 10.78 11.89 -30.91
CA LEU A 314 11.89 11.70 -31.84
C LEU A 314 11.41 11.92 -33.27
N ALA A 315 12.18 12.68 -34.05
CA ALA A 315 11.88 12.99 -35.43
C ALA A 315 13.14 13.05 -36.30
N ASP A 316 13.02 12.59 -37.54
CA ASP A 316 14.02 12.74 -38.61
C ASP A 316 13.54 13.75 -39.67
N ASP A 317 14.19 13.78 -40.84
CA ASP A 317 13.85 14.68 -41.96
C ASP A 317 12.47 14.37 -42.60
N GLU A 318 11.89 13.18 -42.39
CA GLU A 318 10.54 12.80 -42.81
C GLU A 318 9.46 13.11 -41.74
N GLY A 319 9.87 13.59 -40.56
CA GLY A 319 8.98 13.92 -39.44
C GLY A 319 9.08 12.91 -38.29
N GLU A 320 8.01 12.75 -37.52
CA GLU A 320 8.01 11.89 -36.33
C GLU A 320 8.39 10.44 -36.65
N THR A 321 9.22 9.86 -35.78
CA THR A 321 9.61 8.45 -35.81
C THR A 321 9.10 7.70 -34.59
N ASP A 322 9.01 8.32 -33.42
CA ASP A 322 8.68 7.67 -32.14
C ASP A 322 8.37 8.70 -31.03
N ARG A 323 7.67 8.29 -29.96
CA ARG A 323 7.31 9.17 -28.83
C ARG A 323 7.21 8.43 -27.50
N THR A 324 7.35 9.16 -26.39
CA THR A 324 7.00 8.71 -25.04
C THR A 324 6.46 9.88 -24.20
N GLU A 325 5.66 9.58 -23.17
CA GLU A 325 5.04 10.57 -22.30
C GLU A 325 5.24 10.22 -20.82
N ARG A 326 5.39 11.24 -19.97
CA ARG A 326 5.50 11.11 -18.50
C ARG A 326 4.72 12.23 -17.82
N ARG A 327 4.17 11.97 -16.63
CA ARG A 327 3.51 12.99 -15.80
C ARG A 327 4.46 13.54 -14.76
N VAL A 328 4.41 14.85 -14.50
CA VAL A 328 5.21 15.47 -13.44
C VAL A 328 4.39 16.47 -12.65
N GLY A 329 4.70 16.63 -11.36
CA GLY A 329 4.19 17.71 -10.52
C GLY A 329 5.34 18.56 -9.99
N PHE A 330 5.08 19.84 -9.76
CA PHE A 330 6.07 20.79 -9.23
C PHE A 330 5.89 20.94 -7.73
N ARG A 331 6.87 20.56 -6.91
CA ARG A 331 6.87 20.86 -5.47
C ARG A 331 8.27 20.89 -4.89
N THR A 332 8.43 21.51 -3.73
CA THR A 332 9.55 21.20 -2.82
C THR A 332 9.04 20.24 -1.74
N ALA A 333 9.87 19.28 -1.33
CA ALA A 333 9.67 18.62 -0.04
C ALA A 333 11.00 18.23 0.60
N ALA A 334 11.04 18.21 1.93
CA ALA A 334 12.13 17.68 2.73
C ALA A 334 11.58 17.06 4.02
N LEU A 335 12.38 16.25 4.70
CA LEU A 335 12.18 15.95 6.10
C LEU A 335 13.06 16.88 6.94
N VAL A 336 12.50 17.44 8.01
CA VAL A 336 13.20 18.27 9.00
C VAL A 336 13.12 17.65 10.40
N PRO A 337 14.02 17.99 11.33
CA PRO A 337 13.97 17.47 12.70
C PRO A 337 12.65 17.81 13.38
N ASN A 338 12.09 16.85 14.13
CA ASN A 338 10.84 17.07 14.83
C ASN A 338 10.99 18.13 15.95
N PRO A 339 9.94 18.92 16.23
CA PRO A 339 9.94 19.86 17.35
C PRO A 339 10.37 19.23 18.69
N GLY A 340 11.51 19.67 19.21
CA GLY A 340 12.09 19.20 20.46
C GLY A 340 12.74 17.80 20.40
N ALA A 341 13.02 17.27 19.21
CA ALA A 341 13.78 16.03 19.06
C ALA A 341 15.21 16.12 19.63
N PRO A 342 15.80 15.01 20.09
CA PRO A 342 17.24 14.90 20.35
C PRO A 342 18.08 15.27 19.12
N ALA A 343 19.31 15.73 19.35
CA ALA A 343 20.18 16.22 18.27
C ALA A 343 20.73 15.11 17.35
N ASP A 344 20.67 13.86 17.81
CA ASP A 344 21.04 12.64 17.11
C ASP A 344 19.85 11.93 16.44
N ALA A 345 18.62 12.45 16.58
CA ALA A 345 17.47 11.94 15.87
C ALA A 345 17.52 12.30 14.38
N LEU A 346 17.18 11.33 13.51
CA LEU A 346 16.91 11.59 12.10
C LEU A 346 15.64 12.46 11.94
N PRO A 347 15.48 13.17 10.82
CA PRO A 347 14.31 14.02 10.59
C PRO A 347 13.09 13.20 10.13
N TYR A 348 11.94 13.36 10.78
CA TYR A 348 10.67 12.68 10.41
C TYR A 348 9.53 13.64 10.09
N THR A 349 9.69 14.96 10.32
CA THR A 349 8.66 15.96 10.01
C THR A 349 8.75 16.38 8.55
N ALA A 350 7.73 16.12 7.74
CA ALA A 350 7.71 16.63 6.36
C ALA A 350 7.46 18.15 6.32
N VAL A 351 8.17 18.83 5.42
CA VAL A 351 7.84 20.18 4.97
C VAL A 351 7.62 20.09 3.46
N VAL A 352 6.44 20.47 2.98
CA VAL A 352 6.07 20.46 1.55
C VAL A 352 5.69 21.88 1.15
N ASN A 353 6.32 22.42 0.11
CA ASN A 353 6.13 23.81 -0.35
C ASN A 353 6.23 24.84 0.82
N GLY A 354 7.16 24.62 1.76
CA GLY A 354 7.38 25.48 2.93
C GLY A 354 6.34 25.36 4.07
N VAL A 355 5.38 24.43 3.97
CA VAL A 355 4.39 24.12 5.01
C VAL A 355 4.75 22.80 5.68
N THR A 356 4.84 22.78 7.01
CA THR A 356 5.00 21.55 7.79
C THR A 356 3.77 20.65 7.62
N VAL A 357 3.91 19.39 7.18
CA VAL A 357 2.80 18.44 6.96
C VAL A 357 2.93 17.23 7.90
N PRO A 358 1.94 16.93 8.76
CA PRO A 358 1.97 15.72 9.57
C PRO A 358 1.70 14.47 8.72
N LEU A 359 2.61 13.50 8.79
CA LEU A 359 2.64 12.29 7.96
C LEU A 359 1.79 11.18 8.58
N LEU A 360 0.48 11.34 8.47
CA LEU A 360 -0.51 10.29 8.75
C LEU A 360 -0.61 9.39 7.52
N GLY A 361 -0.56 8.08 7.69
CA GLY A 361 -0.42 7.19 6.54
C GLY A 361 -0.55 5.71 6.86
N TRP A 362 -0.36 4.87 5.87
CA TRP A 362 -0.45 3.42 6.05
C TRP A 362 0.81 2.70 5.56
N ASN A 363 0.99 1.48 6.04
CA ASN A 363 1.90 0.51 5.44
C ASN A 363 1.19 -0.28 4.34
N TRP A 364 1.82 -0.34 3.17
CA TRP A 364 1.39 -1.08 1.98
C TRP A 364 2.17 -2.36 1.81
N THR A 365 1.45 -3.46 1.58
CA THR A 365 2.00 -4.68 1.00
C THR A 365 1.48 -4.86 -0.43
N PRO A 366 2.16 -5.59 -1.32
CA PRO A 366 1.63 -5.88 -2.66
C PRO A 366 0.22 -6.46 -2.58
N ALA A 367 -0.67 -6.08 -3.49
CA ALA A 367 -2.08 -6.51 -3.43
C ALA A 367 -2.28 -8.03 -3.62
N ASP A 368 -1.31 -8.72 -4.22
CA ASP A 368 -1.22 -10.18 -4.28
C ASP A 368 0.25 -10.62 -4.22
N ALA A 369 0.51 -11.80 -3.67
CA ALA A 369 1.82 -12.46 -3.74
C ALA A 369 2.17 -12.90 -5.18
N GLN A 370 1.19 -12.96 -6.10
CA GLN A 370 1.39 -13.22 -7.54
C GLN A 370 1.38 -11.89 -8.32
N PHE A 371 2.54 -11.22 -8.35
CA PHE A 371 2.67 -9.83 -8.83
C PHE A 371 2.14 -9.59 -10.25
N GLY A 372 2.37 -10.53 -11.18
CA GLY A 372 1.87 -10.42 -12.57
C GLY A 372 0.35 -10.50 -12.73
N SER A 373 -0.38 -10.88 -11.68
CA SER A 373 -1.84 -11.06 -11.67
C SER A 373 -2.60 -9.94 -10.95
N ILE A 374 -1.89 -8.92 -10.43
CA ILE A 374 -2.51 -7.79 -9.73
C ILE A 374 -3.26 -6.90 -10.74
N ASP A 375 -4.56 -6.72 -10.51
CA ASP A 375 -5.41 -5.84 -11.32
C ASP A 375 -5.21 -4.35 -10.96
N GLU A 376 -5.10 -3.51 -11.99
CA GLU A 376 -4.92 -2.06 -11.84
C GLU A 376 -6.07 -1.40 -11.06
N GLY A 377 -7.31 -1.88 -11.22
CA GLY A 377 -8.48 -1.40 -10.50
C GLY A 377 -8.48 -1.79 -9.01
N THR A 378 -7.85 -2.90 -8.64
CA THR A 378 -7.62 -3.23 -7.22
C THR A 378 -6.63 -2.26 -6.58
N VAL A 379 -5.56 -1.88 -7.29
CA VAL A 379 -4.62 -0.86 -6.82
C VAL A 379 -5.30 0.50 -6.68
N GLU A 380 -6.10 0.93 -7.66
CA GLU A 380 -6.87 2.18 -7.58
C GLU A 380 -7.87 2.19 -6.42
N HIS A 381 -8.56 1.07 -6.16
CA HIS A 381 -9.51 0.97 -5.04
C HIS A 381 -8.81 1.09 -3.68
N LEU A 382 -7.72 0.36 -3.45
CA LEU A 382 -6.99 0.41 -2.17
C LEU A 382 -6.34 1.78 -1.92
N LEU A 383 -5.78 2.42 -2.96
CA LEU A 383 -5.27 3.79 -2.86
C LEU A 383 -6.41 4.82 -2.72
N GLY A 384 -7.57 4.58 -3.34
CA GLY A 384 -8.77 5.39 -3.15
C GLY A 384 -9.27 5.36 -1.71
N LEU A 385 -9.29 4.18 -1.07
CA LEU A 385 -9.54 4.04 0.37
C LEU A 385 -8.48 4.79 1.19
N THR A 386 -7.20 4.64 0.85
CA THR A 386 -6.12 5.38 1.52
C THR A 386 -6.37 6.89 1.51
N ALA A 387 -6.66 7.48 0.34
CA ALA A 387 -6.93 8.90 0.23
C ALA A 387 -8.22 9.31 0.98
N ALA A 388 -9.27 8.48 0.91
CA ALA A 388 -10.52 8.70 1.63
C ALA A 388 -10.40 8.61 3.16
N SER A 389 -9.41 7.87 3.67
CA SER A 389 -9.12 7.82 5.12
C SER A 389 -8.45 9.10 5.65
N GLY A 390 -8.17 10.10 4.81
CA GLY A 390 -7.42 11.30 5.17
C GLY A 390 -5.90 11.08 5.29
N ALA A 391 -5.40 9.91 4.89
CA ALA A 391 -3.96 9.63 4.87
C ALA A 391 -3.24 10.48 3.81
N ARG A 392 -1.98 10.80 4.09
CA ARG A 392 -1.08 11.63 3.27
C ARG A 392 0.17 10.90 2.84
N LEU A 393 0.53 9.80 3.51
CA LEU A 393 1.71 8.97 3.23
C LEU A 393 1.32 7.51 3.02
N MET A 394 1.99 6.85 2.08
CA MET A 394 2.02 5.40 1.94
C MET A 394 3.46 4.91 2.05
N ARG A 395 3.74 3.99 2.98
CA ARG A 395 5.02 3.28 3.09
C ARG A 395 4.92 1.97 2.31
N VAL A 396 5.61 1.88 1.18
CA VAL A 396 5.77 0.65 0.41
C VAL A 396 6.85 -0.19 1.09
N TRP A 397 6.41 -1.25 1.77
CA TRP A 397 7.21 -2.04 2.69
C TRP A 397 8.26 -2.94 1.99
N GLY A 398 9.47 -2.97 2.55
CA GLY A 398 10.67 -3.56 1.97
C GLY A 398 10.71 -5.09 1.91
N GLY A 399 9.77 -5.81 2.51
CA GLY A 399 9.64 -7.25 2.26
C GLY A 399 8.83 -7.59 1.01
N GLY A 400 8.24 -6.57 0.39
CA GLY A 400 7.36 -6.64 -0.76
C GLY A 400 8.01 -6.14 -2.05
N LEU A 401 7.13 -5.68 -2.94
CA LEU A 401 7.43 -5.27 -4.30
C LEU A 401 7.73 -3.76 -4.34
N ILE A 402 8.75 -3.38 -5.11
CA ILE A 402 8.87 -1.99 -5.58
C ILE A 402 7.85 -1.84 -6.71
N GLU A 403 6.79 -1.11 -6.39
CA GLU A 403 5.49 -1.16 -7.06
C GLU A 403 5.51 -0.81 -8.55
N THR A 404 4.38 -1.04 -9.22
CA THR A 404 4.17 -0.71 -10.64
C THR A 404 4.14 0.82 -10.89
N GLU A 405 4.41 1.28 -12.11
CA GLU A 405 4.27 2.71 -12.46
C GLU A 405 2.85 3.23 -12.14
N HIS A 406 1.82 2.43 -12.44
CA HIS A 406 0.41 2.74 -12.16
C HIS A 406 0.12 3.05 -10.68
N PHE A 407 0.81 2.40 -9.73
CA PHE A 407 0.70 2.72 -8.30
C PHE A 407 1.12 4.16 -8.02
N TYR A 408 2.34 4.57 -8.42
CA TYR A 408 2.82 5.94 -8.15
C TYR A 408 2.05 6.97 -8.96
N ASP A 409 1.70 6.66 -10.20
CA ASP A 409 0.81 7.47 -11.03
C ASP A 409 -0.55 7.71 -10.35
N THR A 410 -1.04 6.74 -9.58
CA THR A 410 -2.29 6.84 -8.80
C THR A 410 -2.07 7.64 -7.52
N CYS A 411 -0.96 7.44 -6.81
CA CYS A 411 -0.54 8.29 -5.70
C CYS A 411 -0.38 9.77 -6.11
N ASP A 412 0.20 10.04 -7.29
CA ASP A 412 0.35 11.36 -7.88
C ASP A 412 -1.02 12.04 -8.13
N ARG A 413 -2.02 11.29 -8.62
CA ARG A 413 -3.39 11.78 -8.80
C ARG A 413 -4.10 12.05 -7.46
N LEU A 414 -3.88 11.20 -6.46
CA LEU A 414 -4.59 11.24 -5.17
C LEU A 414 -3.91 12.11 -4.11
N GLY A 415 -2.73 12.65 -4.38
CA GLY A 415 -1.97 13.44 -3.40
C GLY A 415 -1.28 12.60 -2.33
N LEU A 416 -1.16 11.29 -2.53
CA LEU A 416 -0.50 10.40 -1.57
C LEU A 416 1.01 10.52 -1.73
N LEU A 417 1.71 10.99 -0.70
CA LEU A 417 3.17 10.89 -0.63
C LEU A 417 3.57 9.42 -0.52
N VAL A 418 4.73 9.05 -1.08
CA VAL A 418 5.24 7.67 -1.04
C VAL A 418 6.60 7.62 -0.36
N TRP A 419 6.72 6.77 0.65
CA TRP A 419 8.00 6.23 1.13
C TRP A 419 8.22 4.90 0.39
N GLN A 420 9.25 4.85 -0.45
CA GLN A 420 9.62 3.62 -1.15
C GLN A 420 10.81 2.94 -0.46
N GLU A 421 10.60 1.79 0.17
CA GLU A 421 11.72 0.93 0.61
C GLU A 421 12.27 0.11 -0.56
N PHE A 422 13.59 -0.15 -0.59
CA PHE A 422 14.14 -1.23 -1.41
C PHE A 422 13.65 -2.59 -0.89
N SER A 423 13.64 -3.65 -1.72
CA SER A 423 13.16 -4.99 -1.32
C SER A 423 14.16 -5.72 -0.40
N GLN A 424 14.39 -5.15 0.78
CA GLN A 424 15.14 -5.67 1.92
C GLN A 424 14.20 -5.70 3.14
N SER A 425 14.12 -6.83 3.82
CA SER A 425 13.36 -6.94 5.09
C SER A 425 13.95 -7.98 6.02
N SER A 426 13.63 -7.89 7.30
CA SER A 426 14.02 -8.89 8.30
C SER A 426 13.17 -8.87 9.57
N SER A 427 12.60 -10.02 9.94
CA SER A 427 11.97 -10.21 11.26
C SER A 427 12.27 -11.64 11.77
N GLY A 428 13.55 -12.00 11.75
CA GLY A 428 14.00 -13.40 11.79
C GLY A 428 14.96 -13.75 12.93
N MET A 429 15.79 -14.77 12.73
CA MET A 429 16.88 -15.12 13.65
C MET A 429 18.05 -14.13 13.61
N GLN A 430 18.18 -13.39 12.51
CA GLN A 430 19.20 -12.37 12.28
C GLN A 430 18.74 -11.43 11.15
N SER A 431 18.99 -10.12 11.31
CA SER A 431 18.36 -9.08 10.51
C SER A 431 19.29 -8.29 9.59
N ALA A 432 20.58 -8.17 9.92
CA ALA A 432 21.51 -7.40 9.09
C ALA A 432 21.64 -7.98 7.66
N PRO A 433 21.59 -7.14 6.62
CA PRO A 433 21.84 -7.54 5.23
C PRO A 433 23.18 -8.25 5.02
N SER A 434 23.29 -8.99 3.91
CA SER A 434 24.54 -9.65 3.57
C SER A 434 25.66 -8.66 3.26
N THR A 435 26.86 -8.95 3.77
CA THR A 435 28.10 -8.20 3.50
C THR A 435 28.87 -8.75 2.28
N ASP A 436 28.29 -9.71 1.56
CA ASP A 436 28.87 -10.32 0.38
C ASP A 436 29.06 -9.29 -0.76
N PRO A 437 30.29 -9.07 -1.27
CA PRO A 437 30.54 -8.07 -2.31
C PRO A 437 29.71 -8.26 -3.58
N GLU A 438 29.37 -9.51 -3.95
CA GLU A 438 28.51 -9.76 -5.12
C GLU A 438 27.07 -9.32 -4.86
N PHE A 439 26.56 -9.51 -3.64
CA PHE A 439 25.23 -9.04 -3.25
C PHE A 439 25.15 -7.51 -3.12
N VAL A 440 26.20 -6.88 -2.58
CA VAL A 440 26.30 -5.40 -2.54
C VAL A 440 26.33 -4.81 -3.95
N ALA A 441 27.06 -5.44 -4.88
CA ALA A 441 27.07 -5.03 -6.29
C ALA A 441 25.70 -5.25 -6.97
N LEU A 442 25.02 -6.37 -6.69
CA LEU A 442 23.65 -6.63 -7.17
C LEU A 442 22.68 -5.53 -6.70
N MET A 443 22.62 -5.26 -5.39
CA MET A 443 21.72 -4.24 -4.85
C MET A 443 21.99 -2.84 -5.41
N ARG A 444 23.26 -2.50 -5.67
CA ARG A 444 23.62 -1.24 -6.34
C ARG A 444 23.11 -1.21 -7.79
N ALA A 445 23.30 -2.27 -8.56
CA ALA A 445 22.85 -2.35 -9.96
C ALA A 445 21.32 -2.32 -10.09
N GLU A 446 20.62 -2.99 -9.17
CA GLU A 446 19.15 -2.95 -9.07
C GLU A 446 18.66 -1.52 -8.77
N ALA A 447 19.27 -0.83 -7.80
CA ALA A 447 18.95 0.58 -7.52
C ALA A 447 19.26 1.51 -8.70
N GLU A 448 20.37 1.29 -9.41
CA GLU A 448 20.74 2.04 -10.62
C GLU A 448 19.72 1.85 -11.77
N ALA A 449 19.11 0.66 -11.89
CA ALA A 449 18.03 0.40 -12.86
C ALA A 449 16.68 1.00 -12.42
N LEU A 450 16.39 0.99 -11.12
CA LEU A 450 15.11 1.39 -10.54
C LEU A 450 14.94 2.91 -10.40
N ILE A 451 15.88 3.58 -9.73
CA ILE A 451 15.70 4.98 -9.32
C ILE A 451 15.30 5.90 -10.50
N PRO A 452 15.97 5.87 -11.68
CA PRO A 452 15.66 6.77 -12.80
C PRO A 452 14.22 6.63 -13.32
N THR A 453 13.59 5.47 -13.15
CA THR A 453 12.18 5.27 -13.55
C THR A 453 11.21 6.02 -12.63
N ARG A 454 11.51 6.16 -11.34
CA ARG A 454 10.60 6.74 -10.34
C ARG A 454 10.83 8.21 -10.01
N VAL A 455 11.99 8.80 -10.34
CA VAL A 455 12.32 10.20 -9.93
C VAL A 455 11.32 11.26 -10.40
N HIS A 456 10.52 10.95 -11.43
CA HIS A 456 9.56 11.85 -12.06
C HIS A 456 8.27 12.06 -11.26
N HIS A 457 7.94 11.13 -10.34
CA HIS A 457 6.72 11.18 -9.54
C HIS A 457 6.77 12.27 -8.44
N PRO A 458 5.82 13.23 -8.39
CA PRO A 458 5.68 14.15 -7.27
C PRO A 458 5.21 13.48 -5.97
N SER A 459 4.62 12.28 -6.00
CA SER A 459 4.28 11.51 -4.79
C SER A 459 5.52 11.09 -4.00
N LEU A 460 6.58 10.63 -4.66
CA LEU A 460 7.76 10.06 -4.00
C LEU A 460 8.44 11.05 -3.03
N LEU A 461 8.31 10.82 -1.73
CA LEU A 461 8.85 11.67 -0.66
C LEU A 461 10.27 11.27 -0.28
N LEU A 462 10.47 9.97 -0.03
CA LEU A 462 11.72 9.43 0.51
C LEU A 462 11.98 7.99 0.02
N TRP A 463 13.26 7.63 -0.04
CA TRP A 463 13.73 6.26 -0.23
C TRP A 463 14.12 5.65 1.12
N GLY A 464 13.77 4.38 1.34
CA GLY A 464 14.15 3.62 2.52
C GLY A 464 15.05 2.45 2.17
N GLY A 465 16.03 2.13 3.03
CA GLY A 465 16.94 1.00 2.79
C GLY A 465 16.30 -0.38 2.98
N GLY A 466 15.28 -0.50 3.83
CA GLY A 466 14.51 -1.73 4.05
C GLY A 466 13.78 -1.77 5.39
N ASN A 467 13.07 -2.88 5.63
CA ASN A 467 12.29 -3.11 6.84
C ASN A 467 13.08 -3.86 7.91
N GLU A 468 13.10 -3.31 9.12
CA GLU A 468 13.54 -3.93 10.39
C GLU A 468 14.99 -4.44 10.40
N LEU A 469 15.86 -3.80 9.61
CA LEU A 469 17.26 -4.19 9.47
C LEU A 469 18.06 -3.80 10.72
N ASP A 470 18.24 -4.75 11.64
CA ASP A 470 19.02 -4.59 12.87
C ASP A 470 20.30 -5.45 12.91
N ASP A 471 21.22 -5.07 13.79
CA ASP A 471 22.32 -5.92 14.24
C ASP A 471 22.37 -5.90 15.78
N GLY A 472 21.92 -6.98 16.40
CA GLY A 472 21.89 -7.17 17.85
C GLY A 472 20.72 -6.48 18.56
N GLY A 473 19.61 -6.23 17.87
CA GLY A 473 18.48 -5.43 18.34
C GLY A 473 18.69 -3.91 18.23
N VAL A 474 19.77 -3.48 17.56
CA VAL A 474 20.07 -2.07 17.27
C VAL A 474 19.91 -1.83 15.77
N PRO A 475 18.98 -0.95 15.35
CA PRO A 475 18.82 -0.57 13.94
C PRO A 475 20.11 -0.20 13.22
N LEU A 476 20.18 -0.51 11.93
CA LEU A 476 21.35 -0.27 11.10
C LEU A 476 21.32 1.09 10.43
N SER A 477 22.46 1.77 10.52
CA SER A 477 22.85 2.91 9.70
C SER A 477 23.55 2.47 8.42
N ASP A 478 23.74 3.39 7.49
CA ASP A 478 24.43 3.18 6.22
C ASP A 478 25.94 2.91 6.38
N ASP A 479 26.59 3.52 7.37
CA ASP A 479 27.99 3.23 7.73
C ASP A 479 28.19 1.83 8.36
N ARG A 480 27.14 1.25 8.95
CA ARG A 480 27.15 -0.10 9.54
C ARG A 480 26.78 -1.22 8.57
N SER A 481 26.28 -0.91 7.37
CA SER A 481 25.84 -1.92 6.40
C SER A 481 26.29 -1.58 4.96
N PRO A 482 27.19 -2.37 4.34
CA PRO A 482 27.65 -2.14 2.97
C PRO A 482 26.53 -2.08 1.93
N VAL A 483 25.42 -2.80 2.14
CA VAL A 483 24.23 -2.71 1.27
C VAL A 483 23.54 -1.36 1.43
N LEU A 484 23.31 -0.90 2.67
CA LEU A 484 22.64 0.36 2.93
C LEU A 484 23.46 1.56 2.46
N GLY A 485 24.78 1.54 2.66
CA GLY A 485 25.70 2.52 2.06
C GLY A 485 25.62 2.54 0.53
N ALA A 486 25.60 1.38 -0.12
CA ALA A 486 25.51 1.29 -1.57
C ALA A 486 24.17 1.80 -2.15
N LEU A 487 23.07 1.61 -1.43
CA LEU A 487 21.75 2.13 -1.78
C LEU A 487 21.66 3.66 -1.53
N SER A 488 22.16 4.13 -0.38
CA SER A 488 22.26 5.55 -0.02
C SER A 488 23.07 6.34 -1.07
N ASP A 489 24.25 5.84 -1.46
CA ASP A 489 25.08 6.37 -2.55
C ASP A 489 24.28 6.50 -3.88
N ALA A 490 23.50 5.47 -4.22
CA ALA A 490 22.75 5.42 -5.47
C ALA A 490 21.63 6.46 -5.47
N VAL A 491 20.89 6.58 -4.36
CA VAL A 491 19.86 7.62 -4.16
C VAL A 491 20.48 9.02 -4.22
N ALA A 492 21.55 9.29 -3.49
CA ALA A 492 22.20 10.60 -3.47
C ALA A 492 22.68 11.06 -4.87
N ARG A 493 23.11 10.11 -5.71
CA ARG A 493 23.62 10.39 -7.07
C ARG A 493 22.53 10.46 -8.14
N LEU A 494 21.51 9.60 -8.08
CA LEU A 494 20.46 9.47 -9.11
C LEU A 494 19.17 10.21 -8.77
N ASP A 495 18.90 10.42 -7.48
CA ASP A 495 17.77 11.20 -6.99
C ASP A 495 18.17 12.30 -5.98
N PRO A 496 19.12 13.20 -6.34
CA PRO A 496 19.61 14.23 -5.44
C PRO A 496 18.47 15.12 -4.93
N GLY A 497 18.45 15.35 -3.62
CA GLY A 497 17.44 16.12 -2.90
C GLY A 497 16.25 15.31 -2.37
N ARG A 498 16.11 14.02 -2.71
CA ARG A 498 15.12 13.13 -2.06
C ARG A 498 15.60 12.76 -0.66
N ALA A 499 14.67 12.60 0.29
CA ALA A 499 15.00 12.14 1.63
C ALA A 499 15.37 10.64 1.66
N TRP A 500 16.14 10.24 2.67
CA TRP A 500 16.63 8.87 2.87
C TRP A 500 16.48 8.46 4.33
N LEU A 501 16.03 7.22 4.59
CA LEU A 501 16.10 6.56 5.89
C LEU A 501 16.77 5.18 5.70
N PRO A 502 17.77 4.79 6.51
CA PRO A 502 18.54 3.56 6.26
C PRO A 502 17.73 2.27 6.52
N THR A 503 16.76 2.30 7.43
CA THR A 503 15.85 1.20 7.77
C THR A 503 14.62 1.75 8.50
N SER A 504 13.55 0.99 8.66
CA SER A 504 12.42 1.28 9.57
C SER A 504 12.30 0.14 10.57
N PRO A 505 12.42 0.32 11.91
CA PRO A 505 12.58 1.59 12.60
C PRO A 505 14.04 2.07 12.56
N THR A 506 14.30 3.38 12.48
CA THR A 506 15.68 3.90 12.54
C THR A 506 16.30 3.94 13.95
N GLY A 507 15.51 3.85 15.03
CA GLY A 507 16.02 3.79 16.40
C GLY A 507 16.60 5.10 16.95
N PRO A 508 17.22 5.07 18.16
CA PRO A 508 17.99 3.93 18.68
C PRO A 508 17.18 2.81 19.34
N GLU A 509 16.04 3.09 19.96
CA GLU A 509 15.16 2.02 20.45
C GLU A 509 14.35 1.44 19.29
N PHE A 510 14.37 0.11 19.13
CA PHE A 510 13.58 -0.54 18.08
C PHE A 510 12.09 -0.58 18.43
N HIS A 511 11.75 -0.94 19.68
CA HIS A 511 10.38 -1.28 20.06
C HIS A 511 9.70 -0.22 20.93
N ASN A 512 8.46 0.12 20.58
CA ASN A 512 7.54 0.89 21.42
C ASN A 512 6.95 0.00 22.53
N ARG A 513 7.60 -0.02 23.69
CA ARG A 513 7.22 -0.86 24.84
C ARG A 513 7.43 -0.12 26.15
N LEU A 514 6.58 -0.38 27.14
CA LEU A 514 6.67 0.27 28.46
C LEU A 514 8.07 0.16 29.09
N ASP A 515 8.72 -1.01 29.01
CA ASP A 515 10.07 -1.22 29.54
C ASP A 515 11.15 -0.37 28.84
N ARG A 516 10.94 -0.02 27.57
CA ARG A 516 11.86 0.78 26.75
C ARG A 516 11.60 2.27 26.86
N ILE A 517 10.33 2.66 26.90
CA ILE A 517 9.92 4.03 27.19
C ILE A 517 10.41 4.46 28.57
N GLU A 518 10.27 3.62 29.60
CA GLU A 518 10.73 3.97 30.97
C GLU A 518 12.26 4.05 31.06
N ALA A 519 12.98 3.14 30.39
CA ALA A 519 14.44 3.12 30.40
C ALA A 519 15.09 4.23 29.54
N ASN A 520 14.47 4.58 28.41
CA ASN A 520 15.04 5.49 27.41
C ASN A 520 13.94 6.28 26.67
N PRO A 521 13.25 7.22 27.34
CA PRO A 521 12.10 7.92 26.77
C PRO A 521 12.47 8.83 25.59
N ASP A 522 13.67 9.41 25.59
CA ASP A 522 14.13 10.25 24.47
C ASP A 522 14.67 9.42 23.28
N GLY A 523 15.15 8.19 23.52
CA GLY A 523 15.60 7.28 22.44
C GLY A 523 14.47 6.60 21.66
N GLN A 524 13.20 6.86 22.01
CA GLN A 524 12.05 6.54 21.18
C GLN A 524 12.00 7.54 20.01
N HIS A 525 12.81 7.33 18.97
CA HIS A 525 12.76 8.15 17.76
C HIS A 525 11.70 7.59 16.81
N ASP A 526 12.12 6.85 15.80
CA ASP A 526 11.31 5.95 14.99
C ASP A 526 11.31 4.57 15.64
N VAL A 527 10.12 4.01 15.84
CA VAL A 527 9.87 2.78 16.62
C VAL A 527 8.81 1.89 15.97
N HIS A 528 8.91 0.59 16.22
CA HIS A 528 7.98 -0.44 15.75
C HIS A 528 7.23 -1.14 16.90
N GLY A 529 6.05 -1.67 16.57
CA GLY A 529 5.20 -2.48 17.42
C GLY A 529 4.42 -1.69 18.48
N PRO A 530 3.63 -2.36 19.35
CA PRO A 530 3.28 -3.77 19.27
C PRO A 530 2.44 -4.06 18.02
N TRP A 531 2.35 -5.33 17.65
CA TRP A 531 1.51 -5.82 16.54
C TRP A 531 0.29 -6.63 17.02
N GLU A 532 0.20 -6.88 18.33
CA GLU A 532 -0.86 -7.65 18.98
C GLU A 532 -1.65 -6.79 19.98
N HIS A 533 -2.91 -7.15 20.24
CA HIS A 533 -3.77 -6.48 21.20
C HIS A 533 -3.25 -6.59 22.65
N GLN A 534 -2.90 -5.45 23.28
CA GLN A 534 -2.27 -5.39 24.60
C GLN A 534 -3.26 -5.50 25.80
N GLY A 535 -4.45 -6.03 25.58
CA GLY A 535 -5.48 -6.19 26.60
C GLY A 535 -6.16 -4.88 27.04
N LEU A 536 -7.20 -4.99 27.88
CA LEU A 536 -8.17 -3.91 28.14
C LEU A 536 -7.66 -2.76 29.02
N VAL A 537 -6.42 -2.87 29.51
CA VAL A 537 -5.69 -1.87 30.30
C VAL A 537 -4.31 -1.58 29.70
N GLY A 538 -3.59 -2.61 29.25
CA GLY A 538 -2.25 -2.48 28.67
C GLY A 538 -2.23 -1.63 27.41
N GLN A 539 -3.21 -1.79 26.51
CA GLN A 539 -3.34 -1.00 25.28
C GLN A 539 -3.38 0.51 25.56
N TYR A 540 -4.16 0.90 26.55
CA TYR A 540 -4.38 2.28 26.95
C TYR A 540 -3.18 2.84 27.73
N THR A 541 -2.62 2.03 28.63
CA THR A 541 -1.40 2.38 29.40
C THR A 541 -0.21 2.62 28.47
N LEU A 542 0.03 1.75 27.48
CA LEU A 542 1.12 1.89 26.52
C LEU A 542 0.94 3.13 25.62
N GLY A 543 -0.24 3.28 25.01
CA GLY A 543 -0.52 4.46 24.16
C GLY A 543 -0.33 5.77 24.93
N ASN A 544 -0.74 5.82 26.20
CA ASN A 544 -0.57 6.97 27.07
C ASN A 544 0.87 7.25 27.53
N ALA A 545 1.75 6.25 27.48
CA ALA A 545 3.14 6.35 27.93
C ALA A 545 4.11 6.71 26.80
N GLY A 546 3.82 6.33 25.55
CA GLY A 546 4.71 6.52 24.40
C GLY A 546 5.25 7.94 24.26
N THR A 547 6.51 8.06 23.82
CA THR A 547 7.27 9.33 23.67
C THR A 547 7.85 9.54 22.26
N ASN A 548 7.49 8.63 21.35
CA ASN A 548 8.01 8.47 20.00
C ASN A 548 7.91 9.70 19.08
N LEU A 549 8.92 9.89 18.22
CA LEU A 549 8.97 10.92 17.18
C LEU A 549 8.30 10.46 15.87
N ALA A 550 8.40 9.17 15.59
CA ALA A 550 7.81 8.46 14.46
C ALA A 550 7.29 7.11 14.96
N HIS A 551 6.11 6.69 14.51
CA HIS A 551 5.56 5.36 14.77
C HIS A 551 5.23 4.74 13.41
N THR A 552 6.24 4.15 12.79
CA THR A 552 6.22 3.74 11.37
C THR A 552 5.63 2.37 11.15
N GLU A 553 5.46 1.60 12.23
CA GLU A 553 4.80 0.30 12.18
C GLU A 553 4.22 -0.08 13.54
N PHE A 554 2.91 -0.34 13.61
CA PHE A 554 2.25 -0.92 14.78
C PHE A 554 0.89 -1.49 14.38
N GLY A 555 0.51 -2.61 14.95
CA GLY A 555 -0.64 -3.38 14.49
C GLY A 555 -1.54 -3.84 15.62
N VAL A 556 -2.75 -4.25 15.22
CA VAL A 556 -3.63 -5.09 16.03
C VAL A 556 -4.26 -6.09 15.06
N GLU A 557 -4.27 -7.34 15.45
CA GLU A 557 -4.87 -8.46 14.75
C GLU A 557 -6.40 -8.41 14.75
N GLY A 558 -7.02 -8.89 13.68
CA GLY A 558 -8.46 -9.07 13.61
C GLY A 558 -8.85 -10.04 12.50
N MET A 559 -9.96 -10.75 12.68
CA MET A 559 -10.45 -11.67 11.66
C MET A 559 -10.77 -10.93 10.35
N THR A 560 -10.57 -11.62 9.22
CA THR A 560 -11.07 -11.15 7.92
C THR A 560 -12.60 -11.02 7.91
N ASN A 561 -13.17 -10.30 6.95
CA ASN A 561 -14.62 -10.15 6.89
C ASN A 561 -15.30 -11.50 6.68
N LEU A 562 -16.46 -11.72 7.29
CA LEU A 562 -17.11 -13.04 7.30
C LEU A 562 -17.29 -13.60 5.88
N ARG A 563 -17.79 -12.79 4.94
CA ARG A 563 -17.92 -13.10 3.51
C ARG A 563 -16.61 -13.62 2.87
N SER A 564 -15.49 -12.98 3.18
CA SER A 564 -14.16 -13.38 2.72
C SER A 564 -13.75 -14.70 3.37
N LEU A 565 -13.89 -14.82 4.69
CA LEU A 565 -13.58 -16.05 5.43
C LEU A 565 -14.37 -17.26 4.92
N GLU A 566 -15.66 -17.09 4.63
CA GLU A 566 -16.54 -18.13 4.14
C GLU A 566 -16.13 -18.70 2.78
N ALA A 567 -15.48 -17.89 1.93
CA ALA A 567 -14.90 -18.31 0.67
C ALA A 567 -13.50 -18.96 0.81
N LEU A 568 -12.79 -18.67 1.91
CA LEU A 568 -11.46 -19.21 2.20
C LEU A 568 -11.51 -20.54 2.95
N VAL A 569 -12.51 -20.74 3.81
CA VAL A 569 -12.63 -21.87 4.73
C VAL A 569 -13.93 -22.62 4.49
N ALA A 570 -13.79 -23.88 4.07
CA ALA A 570 -14.90 -24.81 3.87
C ALA A 570 -15.72 -24.98 5.16
N GLU A 571 -17.05 -25.12 5.05
CA GLU A 571 -17.98 -25.12 6.17
C GLU A 571 -17.59 -26.11 7.31
N SER A 572 -17.12 -27.32 6.96
CA SER A 572 -16.65 -28.33 7.91
C SER A 572 -15.43 -27.92 8.73
N ASP A 573 -14.64 -26.99 8.21
CA ASP A 573 -13.34 -26.58 8.76
C ASP A 573 -13.41 -25.18 9.40
N ARG A 574 -14.60 -24.56 9.48
CA ARG A 574 -14.79 -23.20 10.02
C ARG A 574 -14.65 -23.11 11.54
N TRP A 575 -14.82 -24.22 12.27
CA TRP A 575 -14.76 -24.26 13.74
C TRP A 575 -13.92 -25.43 14.26
N PRO A 576 -13.09 -25.25 15.30
CA PRO A 576 -12.76 -23.99 15.98
C PRO A 576 -11.92 -23.07 15.07
N ALA A 577 -12.10 -21.76 15.22
CA ALA A 577 -11.42 -20.74 14.41
C ALA A 577 -10.04 -20.31 14.97
N ASN A 578 -9.40 -21.18 15.76
CA ASN A 578 -8.16 -20.91 16.49
C ASN A 578 -6.97 -21.76 16.00
N ARG A 579 -5.80 -21.55 16.60
CA ARG A 579 -4.54 -22.26 16.31
C ARG A 579 -4.58 -23.79 16.51
N THR A 580 -5.68 -24.40 16.97
CA THR A 580 -5.84 -25.87 16.97
C THR A 580 -6.24 -26.42 15.59
N ASN A 581 -6.88 -25.59 14.77
CA ASN A 581 -7.37 -25.97 13.45
C ASN A 581 -6.27 -25.81 12.38
N PRO A 582 -5.97 -26.85 11.58
CA PRO A 582 -4.87 -26.80 10.63
C PRO A 582 -5.10 -25.86 9.44
N VAL A 583 -6.35 -25.45 9.14
CA VAL A 583 -6.64 -24.43 8.13
C VAL A 583 -6.31 -23.04 8.68
N TYR A 584 -6.76 -22.72 9.90
CA TYR A 584 -6.42 -21.45 10.55
C TYR A 584 -4.92 -21.34 10.91
N ARG A 585 -4.21 -22.46 11.07
CA ARG A 585 -2.73 -22.45 11.12
C ARG A 585 -2.06 -22.02 9.81
N HIS A 586 -2.73 -22.21 8.68
CA HIS A 586 -2.19 -21.84 7.38
C HIS A 586 -2.57 -20.42 6.98
N LEU A 587 -3.73 -19.93 7.46
CA LEU A 587 -4.31 -18.64 7.12
C LEU A 587 -4.07 -17.60 8.24
N GLY A 588 -2.78 -17.33 8.54
CA GLY A 588 -2.35 -16.31 9.50
C GLY A 588 -2.23 -16.78 10.95
N GLU A 589 -1.46 -17.86 11.21
CA GLU A 589 -1.34 -18.40 12.58
C GLU A 589 -0.66 -17.47 13.57
N TRP A 590 0.26 -16.63 13.09
CA TRP A 590 0.94 -15.63 13.90
C TRP A 590 -0.06 -14.69 14.55
N TRP A 591 -1.07 -14.25 13.78
CA TRP A 591 -2.08 -13.28 14.17
C TRP A 591 -3.36 -13.88 14.78
N ASN A 592 -3.40 -15.20 15.02
CA ASN A 592 -4.61 -15.87 15.53
C ASN A 592 -4.69 -15.88 17.06
N ASN A 593 -5.15 -14.79 17.65
CA ASN A 593 -5.33 -14.65 19.11
C ASN A 593 -6.77 -14.92 19.58
N ALA A 594 -7.46 -15.87 18.92
CA ALA A 594 -8.83 -16.27 19.25
C ALA A 594 -9.06 -16.54 20.75
N ASP A 595 -8.13 -17.22 21.43
CA ASP A 595 -8.27 -17.55 22.85
C ASP A 595 -8.25 -16.28 23.73
N GLN A 596 -7.44 -15.27 23.38
CA GLN A 596 -7.43 -13.96 24.04
C GLN A 596 -8.75 -13.20 23.77
N VAL A 597 -9.26 -13.23 22.54
CA VAL A 597 -10.57 -12.63 22.21
C VAL A 597 -11.70 -13.27 23.01
N VAL A 598 -11.67 -14.60 23.17
CA VAL A 598 -12.65 -15.31 24.02
C VAL A 598 -12.53 -14.89 25.49
N GLU A 599 -11.31 -14.79 26.02
CA GLU A 599 -11.06 -14.34 27.41
C GLU A 599 -11.55 -12.92 27.66
N LEU A 600 -11.21 -11.96 26.79
CA LEU A 600 -11.53 -10.54 26.97
C LEU A 600 -13.04 -10.22 26.86
N PHE A 601 -13.85 -11.17 26.41
CA PHE A 601 -15.31 -11.13 26.39
C PHE A 601 -15.94 -12.17 27.33
N GLY A 602 -15.22 -12.61 28.37
CA GLY A 602 -15.74 -13.47 29.44
C GLY A 602 -16.22 -14.86 28.98
N GLY A 603 -15.61 -15.41 27.92
CA GLY A 603 -15.98 -16.70 27.37
C GLY A 603 -17.25 -16.72 26.50
N ARG A 604 -17.84 -15.54 26.21
CA ARG A 604 -19.09 -15.41 25.43
C ARG A 604 -18.96 -15.70 23.91
N PRO A 605 -17.83 -15.45 23.21
CA PRO A 605 -17.71 -15.77 21.79
C PRO A 605 -17.58 -17.29 21.56
N ASP A 606 -18.69 -17.96 21.26
CA ASP A 606 -18.81 -19.42 21.12
C ASP A 606 -19.14 -19.89 19.69
N THR A 607 -19.28 -18.94 18.76
CA THR A 607 -19.64 -19.13 17.36
C THR A 607 -18.70 -18.32 16.46
N LEU A 608 -18.67 -18.63 15.16
CA LEU A 608 -17.79 -17.94 14.23
C LEU A 608 -18.12 -16.44 14.12
N GLU A 609 -19.41 -16.12 14.08
CA GLU A 609 -19.95 -14.78 13.92
C GLU A 609 -19.67 -13.92 15.15
N THR A 610 -19.82 -14.48 16.35
CA THR A 610 -19.55 -13.75 17.61
C THR A 610 -18.06 -13.51 17.81
N LEU A 611 -17.20 -14.48 17.48
CA LEU A 611 -15.75 -14.33 17.52
C LEU A 611 -15.25 -13.33 16.45
N ASN A 612 -15.84 -13.34 15.25
CA ASN A 612 -15.54 -12.38 14.20
C ASN A 612 -15.86 -10.94 14.65
N ARG A 613 -17.07 -10.70 15.15
CA ARG A 613 -17.49 -9.39 15.69
C ARG A 613 -16.57 -8.95 16.84
N ALA A 614 -16.29 -9.84 17.80
CA ALA A 614 -15.45 -9.55 18.95
C ALA A 614 -14.00 -9.16 18.55
N SER A 615 -13.38 -9.93 17.65
CA SER A 615 -12.01 -9.65 17.18
C SER A 615 -11.93 -8.33 16.41
N GLN A 616 -12.88 -8.06 15.50
CA GLN A 616 -12.89 -6.80 14.73
C GLN A 616 -13.20 -5.58 15.61
N LEU A 617 -13.96 -5.73 16.70
CA LEU A 617 -14.19 -4.66 17.68
C LEU A 617 -12.91 -4.31 18.46
N LEU A 618 -12.15 -5.33 18.91
CA LEU A 618 -10.86 -5.11 19.56
C LEU A 618 -9.88 -4.45 18.59
N GLN A 619 -9.78 -4.96 17.35
CA GLN A 619 -8.91 -4.38 16.31
C GLN A 619 -9.21 -2.89 16.10
N ALA A 620 -10.49 -2.54 15.95
CA ALA A 620 -10.91 -1.17 15.66
C ALA A 620 -10.66 -0.21 16.84
N THR A 621 -11.07 -0.60 18.05
CA THR A 621 -10.93 0.26 19.24
C THR A 621 -9.46 0.47 19.63
N ALA A 622 -8.63 -0.58 19.51
CA ALA A 622 -7.22 -0.53 19.86
C ALA A 622 -6.35 0.25 18.84
N LEU A 623 -6.59 0.09 17.54
CA LEU A 623 -5.90 0.87 16.50
C LEU A 623 -6.33 2.35 16.53
N GLN A 624 -7.62 2.65 16.70
CA GLN A 624 -8.07 4.04 16.90
C GLN A 624 -7.35 4.66 18.10
N TYR A 625 -7.32 3.98 19.25
CA TYR A 625 -6.70 4.54 20.44
C TYR A 625 -5.18 4.75 20.27
N ALA A 626 -4.48 3.83 19.60
CA ALA A 626 -3.05 3.96 19.31
C ALA A 626 -2.77 5.19 18.42
N VAL A 627 -3.47 5.30 17.28
CA VAL A 627 -3.33 6.44 16.35
C VAL A 627 -3.67 7.77 17.04
N GLU A 628 -4.77 7.82 17.81
CA GLU A 628 -5.13 9.03 18.55
C GLU A 628 -4.10 9.36 19.65
N ALA A 629 -3.45 8.37 20.26
CA ALA A 629 -2.40 8.58 21.24
C ALA A 629 -1.12 9.16 20.61
N ASP A 630 -0.71 8.67 19.45
CA ASP A 630 0.39 9.27 18.67
C ASP A 630 0.05 10.68 18.21
N ARG A 631 -1.17 10.90 17.69
CA ARG A 631 -1.61 12.24 17.28
C ARG A 631 -1.69 13.22 18.45
N ARG A 632 -2.02 12.78 19.66
CA ARG A 632 -1.94 13.62 20.89
C ARG A 632 -0.51 14.11 21.21
N ARG A 633 0.52 13.51 20.61
CA ARG A 633 1.93 13.96 20.70
C ARG A 633 2.37 14.87 19.55
N SER A 634 1.51 15.13 18.55
CA SER A 634 1.82 16.08 17.48
C SER A 634 2.06 17.50 18.05
N PRO A 635 3.06 18.27 17.56
CA PRO A 635 3.94 17.98 16.43
C PRO A 635 5.23 17.21 16.77
N ARG A 636 5.47 16.80 18.03
CA ARG A 636 6.66 16.01 18.40
C ARG A 636 6.63 14.64 17.71
N CYS A 637 5.49 13.95 17.76
CA CYS A 637 5.24 12.78 16.91
C CYS A 637 4.72 13.28 15.55
N SER A 638 5.50 13.10 14.48
CA SER A 638 5.20 13.67 13.15
C SER A 638 4.84 12.64 12.08
N MET A 639 5.03 11.34 12.33
CA MET A 639 4.76 10.27 11.38
C MET A 639 4.08 9.09 12.10
N VAL A 640 2.93 8.65 11.59
CA VAL A 640 2.07 7.64 12.26
C VAL A 640 1.47 6.70 11.20
N LEU A 641 2.00 5.47 11.13
CA LEU A 641 1.74 4.48 10.09
C LEU A 641 1.34 3.12 10.70
N PRO A 642 0.04 2.80 10.80
CA PRO A 642 -0.39 1.48 11.22
C PRO A 642 0.02 0.37 10.25
N TRP A 643 0.31 -0.79 10.81
CA TRP A 643 0.51 -2.06 10.15
C TRP A 643 -0.82 -2.84 10.20
N GLN A 644 -1.52 -3.07 9.09
CA GLN A 644 -1.25 -2.65 7.71
C GLN A 644 -2.57 -2.24 7.02
N LEU A 645 -2.50 -1.59 5.85
CA LEU A 645 -3.71 -1.31 5.08
C LEU A 645 -4.33 -2.62 4.58
N ASN A 646 -3.60 -3.30 3.69
CA ASN A 646 -4.01 -4.48 2.93
C ASN A 646 -3.03 -5.64 3.15
N GLU A 647 -3.39 -6.85 2.70
CA GLU A 647 -2.57 -8.07 2.79
C GLU A 647 -2.29 -8.66 1.39
N SER A 648 -1.13 -9.30 1.18
CA SER A 648 -0.75 -9.93 -0.11
C SER A 648 -1.31 -11.34 -0.33
N TYR A 649 -1.92 -11.94 0.68
CA TYR A 649 -2.53 -13.26 0.61
C TYR A 649 -3.74 -13.25 1.56
N PRO A 650 -4.86 -13.91 1.23
CA PRO A 650 -6.03 -13.88 2.08
C PRO A 650 -5.86 -14.72 3.34
N ASN A 651 -5.81 -14.07 4.50
CA ASN A 651 -5.75 -14.75 5.79
C ASN A 651 -7.12 -14.83 6.48
N ALA A 652 -7.25 -15.74 7.43
CA ALA A 652 -8.39 -15.77 8.33
C ALA A 652 -8.21 -14.76 9.47
N TRP A 653 -6.96 -14.54 9.90
CA TRP A 653 -6.53 -13.56 10.89
C TRP A 653 -5.33 -12.77 10.34
N CYS A 654 -5.38 -11.44 10.39
CA CYS A 654 -4.27 -10.56 9.98
C CYS A 654 -4.43 -9.19 10.66
N THR A 655 -3.33 -8.44 10.75
CA THR A 655 -3.31 -7.02 11.16
C THR A 655 -3.93 -6.07 10.13
N ALA A 656 -4.09 -6.51 8.88
CA ALA A 656 -4.68 -5.71 7.80
C ALA A 656 -6.06 -5.14 8.17
N THR A 657 -6.32 -3.88 7.80
CA THR A 657 -7.59 -3.18 8.08
C THR A 657 -8.56 -3.19 6.90
N VAL A 658 -8.07 -3.54 5.71
CA VAL A 658 -8.83 -3.91 4.51
C VAL A 658 -8.42 -5.34 4.18
N ASP A 659 -9.39 -6.23 3.94
CA ASP A 659 -9.06 -7.62 3.61
C ASP A 659 -8.51 -7.76 2.17
N PHE A 660 -7.97 -8.95 1.85
CA PHE A 660 -7.46 -9.30 0.52
C PHE A 660 -8.43 -9.04 -0.65
N ARG A 661 -9.75 -8.96 -0.42
CA ARG A 661 -10.74 -8.67 -1.48
C ARG A 661 -11.00 -7.18 -1.68
N GLY A 662 -10.38 -6.33 -0.86
CA GLY A 662 -10.61 -4.89 -0.84
C GLY A 662 -11.77 -4.46 0.07
N ASP A 663 -12.37 -5.36 0.85
CA ASP A 663 -13.49 -5.02 1.74
C ASP A 663 -12.96 -4.42 3.06
N PRO A 664 -13.30 -3.17 3.44
CA PRO A 664 -12.78 -2.56 4.66
C PRO A 664 -13.38 -3.17 5.95
N LYS A 665 -12.52 -3.48 6.93
CA LYS A 665 -12.92 -3.87 8.29
C LYS A 665 -13.33 -2.62 9.10
N PRO A 666 -14.02 -2.76 10.25
CA PRO A 666 -14.31 -1.65 11.16
C PRO A 666 -13.09 -0.82 11.56
N ALA A 667 -11.91 -1.45 11.64
CA ALA A 667 -10.65 -0.80 12.00
C ALA A 667 -10.20 0.27 10.99
N TYR A 668 -10.45 0.09 9.69
CA TYR A 668 -10.15 1.10 8.68
C TYR A 668 -10.93 2.40 8.96
N PHE A 669 -12.22 2.31 9.25
CA PHE A 669 -13.04 3.49 9.58
C PHE A 669 -12.66 4.12 10.92
N ALA A 670 -12.21 3.31 11.88
CA ALA A 670 -11.75 3.78 13.18
C ALA A 670 -10.42 4.57 13.07
N VAL A 671 -9.50 4.14 12.20
CA VAL A 671 -8.27 4.90 11.88
C VAL A 671 -8.56 6.12 11.01
N ALA A 672 -9.44 6.03 10.00
CA ALA A 672 -9.87 7.18 9.21
C ALA A 672 -10.43 8.30 10.11
N ARG A 673 -11.27 7.91 11.08
CA ARG A 673 -11.81 8.79 12.12
C ARG A 673 -10.71 9.37 13.02
N ALA A 674 -9.68 8.59 13.34
CA ALA A 674 -8.50 9.06 14.06
C ALA A 674 -7.61 10.03 13.25
N TYR A 675 -7.68 10.06 11.93
CA TYR A 675 -6.89 10.96 11.05
C TYR A 675 -7.54 12.30 10.73
N GLU A 676 -8.83 12.47 11.03
CA GLU A 676 -9.55 13.72 10.77
C GLU A 676 -8.84 14.98 11.30
N ARG A 677 -8.94 16.06 10.51
CA ARG A 677 -8.18 17.31 10.69
C ARG A 677 -8.56 18.09 11.95
N ARG A 678 -9.81 17.97 12.41
CA ARG A 678 -10.36 18.63 13.59
C ARG A 678 -11.10 17.61 14.43
N ARG A 679 -10.67 17.37 15.67
CA ARG A 679 -11.23 16.31 16.50
C ARG A 679 -11.33 16.67 17.97
N ALA A 680 -12.37 16.13 18.61
CA ALA A 680 -12.38 15.85 20.03
C ALA A 680 -12.07 14.35 20.23
N THR A 681 -11.11 14.01 21.08
CA THR A 681 -10.77 12.61 21.40
C THR A 681 -10.77 12.37 22.89
N LEU A 682 -10.82 11.09 23.27
CA LEU A 682 -10.99 10.65 24.65
C LEU A 682 -9.77 9.83 25.07
N ARG A 683 -9.07 10.30 26.09
CA ARG A 683 -7.93 9.63 26.73
C ARG A 683 -8.42 8.94 28.01
N VAL A 684 -8.22 7.64 28.09
CA VAL A 684 -8.58 6.79 29.23
C VAL A 684 -7.39 5.93 29.64
N THR A 685 -7.42 5.35 30.84
CA THR A 685 -6.39 4.38 31.28
C THR A 685 -6.77 2.94 30.99
N ARG A 686 -8.01 2.68 30.55
CA ARG A 686 -8.60 1.36 30.32
C ARG A 686 -9.95 1.45 29.59
N ALA A 687 -10.37 0.38 28.93
CA ALA A 687 -11.72 0.24 28.36
C ALA A 687 -12.78 -0.15 29.41
N VAL A 688 -12.36 -0.90 30.43
CA VAL A 688 -13.22 -1.60 31.39
C VAL A 688 -12.92 -1.15 32.81
N TRP A 689 -13.94 -0.87 33.61
CA TRP A 689 -13.81 -0.18 34.91
C TRP A 689 -14.17 -1.04 36.12
N GLY A 690 -14.41 -2.34 35.92
CA GLY A 690 -14.70 -3.28 36.99
C GLY A 690 -13.60 -3.33 38.05
N GLY A 691 -13.99 -3.18 39.31
CA GLY A 691 -13.08 -3.13 40.47
C GLY A 691 -12.51 -1.75 40.78
N GLU A 692 -12.63 -0.76 39.89
CA GLU A 692 -12.32 0.63 40.19
C GLU A 692 -13.49 1.30 40.92
N ALA A 693 -13.21 2.29 41.77
CA ALA A 693 -14.23 3.08 42.45
C ALA A 693 -14.74 4.27 41.61
N VAL A 694 -13.92 4.74 40.67
CA VAL A 694 -14.19 5.91 39.83
C VAL A 694 -13.76 5.61 38.40
N ALA A 695 -14.67 5.84 37.45
CA ALA A 695 -14.36 5.86 36.03
C ALA A 695 -13.98 7.29 35.62
N SER A 696 -12.91 7.43 34.83
CA SER A 696 -12.34 8.73 34.46
C SER A 696 -11.97 8.80 32.98
N VAL A 697 -12.30 9.93 32.35
CA VAL A 697 -11.91 10.23 30.97
C VAL A 697 -11.41 11.65 30.85
N GLU A 698 -10.29 11.83 30.16
CA GLU A 698 -9.72 13.14 29.82
C GLU A 698 -10.00 13.42 28.35
N ALA A 699 -10.71 14.50 28.05
CA ALA A 699 -11.01 14.90 26.68
C ALA A 699 -9.95 15.87 26.14
N TRP A 700 -9.50 15.57 24.92
CA TRP A 700 -8.48 16.31 24.18
C TRP A 700 -9.08 16.91 22.91
N LEU A 701 -8.56 18.07 22.49
CA LEU A 701 -8.92 18.69 21.20
C LEU A 701 -7.68 18.89 20.33
N TRP A 702 -7.83 18.77 19.01
CA TRP A 702 -6.87 19.30 18.03
C TRP A 702 -7.59 19.87 16.81
N ALA A 703 -6.93 20.80 16.11
CA ALA A 703 -7.41 21.34 14.84
C ALA A 703 -6.26 21.81 13.95
N GLU A 704 -6.04 21.06 12.87
CA GLU A 704 -5.14 21.44 11.78
C GLU A 704 -5.58 22.76 11.09
N ASP A 705 -6.89 23.07 11.07
CA ASP A 705 -7.42 24.40 10.75
C ASP A 705 -7.76 25.12 12.08
N PRO A 706 -6.97 26.14 12.51
CA PRO A 706 -7.08 26.73 13.85
C PRO A 706 -8.50 27.16 14.23
N VAL A 707 -8.97 26.73 15.41
CA VAL A 707 -10.28 27.12 15.95
C VAL A 707 -10.07 28.25 16.97
N PRO A 708 -10.70 29.43 16.78
CA PRO A 708 -10.61 30.53 17.74
C PRO A 708 -11.10 30.16 19.16
N SER A 709 -10.67 30.94 20.14
CA SER A 709 -11.07 30.74 21.54
C SER A 709 -12.56 30.95 21.77
N GLY A 710 -13.10 30.25 22.77
CA GLY A 710 -14.52 30.31 23.13
C GLY A 710 -15.39 29.20 22.52
N SER A 711 -14.79 28.27 21.77
CA SER A 711 -15.42 26.98 21.47
C SER A 711 -15.72 26.19 22.76
N VAL A 712 -16.74 25.33 22.72
CA VAL A 712 -17.28 24.64 23.91
C VAL A 712 -17.19 23.14 23.72
N LEU A 713 -16.52 22.46 24.66
CA LEU A 713 -16.45 21.00 24.74
C LEU A 713 -17.36 20.52 25.88
N THR A 714 -18.30 19.63 25.58
CA THR A 714 -19.07 18.91 26.61
C THR A 714 -18.67 17.44 26.64
N VAL A 715 -18.10 17.01 27.76
CA VAL A 715 -17.74 15.62 28.04
C VAL A 715 -18.87 14.98 28.85
N ARG A 716 -19.29 13.76 28.53
CA ARG A 716 -20.41 13.07 29.19
C ARG A 716 -20.14 11.58 29.38
N ALA A 717 -20.69 11.02 30.45
CA ALA A 717 -21.04 9.60 30.53
C ALA A 717 -22.51 9.45 30.11
N ARG A 718 -22.81 8.49 29.24
CA ARG A 718 -24.17 8.20 28.77
C ARG A 718 -24.55 6.74 28.89
N GLY A 719 -25.81 6.49 29.21
CA GLY A 719 -26.46 5.20 29.00
C GLY A 719 -26.69 4.92 27.51
N LEU A 720 -26.92 3.64 27.17
CA LEU A 720 -27.26 3.23 25.81
C LEU A 720 -28.67 3.69 25.38
N ASP A 721 -29.50 4.14 26.31
CA ASP A 721 -30.77 4.84 26.05
C ASP A 721 -30.57 6.31 25.60
N GLY A 722 -29.32 6.79 25.60
CA GLY A 722 -28.95 8.17 25.33
C GLY A 722 -29.04 9.09 26.56
N GLY A 723 -29.49 8.60 27.70
CA GLY A 723 -29.56 9.33 28.96
C GLY A 723 -28.17 9.82 29.41
N VAL A 724 -28.09 11.06 29.91
CA VAL A 724 -26.83 11.61 30.45
C VAL A 724 -26.72 11.23 31.91
N LEU A 725 -25.69 10.45 32.24
CA LEU A 725 -25.39 9.97 33.60
C LEU A 725 -24.57 11.01 34.37
N ALA A 726 -23.58 11.58 33.69
CA ALA A 726 -22.76 12.68 34.19
C ALA A 726 -22.32 13.57 33.01
N SER A 727 -22.04 14.85 33.28
CA SER A 727 -21.53 15.76 32.26
C SER A 727 -20.65 16.86 32.83
N ARG A 728 -19.68 17.32 32.04
CA ARG A 728 -18.85 18.48 32.29
C ARG A 728 -18.72 19.30 31.02
N GLU A 729 -19.07 20.58 31.09
CA GLU A 729 -18.82 21.55 30.02
C GLU A 729 -17.52 22.33 30.32
N VAL A 730 -16.71 22.56 29.28
CA VAL A 730 -15.50 23.38 29.34
C VAL A 730 -15.43 24.29 28.11
N ARG A 731 -15.11 25.57 28.32
CA ARG A 731 -14.74 26.48 27.23
C ARG A 731 -13.26 26.31 26.90
N ALA A 732 -12.95 25.96 25.67
CA ALA A 732 -11.58 25.77 25.22
C ALA A 732 -10.90 27.09 24.86
N GLY A 733 -9.56 27.06 24.88
CA GLY A 733 -8.72 28.10 24.31
C GLY A 733 -8.82 28.15 22.79
N ALA A 734 -7.84 28.81 22.15
CA ALA A 734 -7.68 28.70 20.70
C ALA A 734 -7.01 27.37 20.39
N VAL A 735 -7.77 26.43 19.82
CA VAL A 735 -7.31 25.06 19.57
C VAL A 735 -6.56 25.00 18.25
N ARG A 736 -5.40 24.33 18.26
CA ARG A 736 -4.58 24.10 17.08
C ARG A 736 -3.83 22.78 17.20
N HIS A 737 -2.82 22.77 18.04
CA HIS A 737 -2.11 21.57 18.44
C HIS A 737 -2.97 20.76 19.43
N PRO A 738 -2.75 19.43 19.54
CA PRO A 738 -3.39 18.61 20.55
C PRO A 738 -3.19 19.13 21.97
N GLU A 739 -4.28 19.36 22.69
CA GLU A 739 -4.26 19.78 24.09
C GLU A 739 -5.35 19.10 24.94
N PRO A 740 -5.07 18.79 26.23
CA PRO A 740 -6.09 18.32 27.17
C PRO A 740 -6.97 19.49 27.60
N VAL A 741 -8.29 19.32 27.51
CA VAL A 741 -9.26 20.40 27.79
C VAL A 741 -10.04 20.14 29.08
N GLY A 742 -10.31 18.89 29.44
CA GLY A 742 -10.89 18.60 30.75
C GLY A 742 -11.18 17.13 31.02
N THR A 743 -11.24 16.80 32.31
CA THR A 743 -11.50 15.44 32.82
C THR A 743 -12.92 15.32 33.36
N LEU A 744 -13.62 14.23 33.06
CA LEU A 744 -14.86 13.83 33.72
C LEU A 744 -14.60 12.59 34.55
N GLU A 745 -15.04 12.63 35.81
CA GLU A 745 -14.96 11.52 36.76
C GLU A 745 -16.37 11.16 37.24
N VAL A 746 -16.67 9.87 37.33
CA VAL A 746 -17.98 9.32 37.73
C VAL A 746 -17.75 8.12 38.65
N ALA A 747 -18.52 7.98 39.72
CA ALA A 747 -18.45 6.76 40.54
C ALA A 747 -18.90 5.56 39.69
N THR A 748 -18.16 4.45 39.73
CA THR A 748 -18.48 3.25 38.92
C THR A 748 -19.84 2.63 39.29
N THR A 749 -20.30 2.85 40.53
CA THR A 749 -21.63 2.45 41.02
C THR A 749 -22.79 3.18 40.36
N ASP A 750 -22.52 4.32 39.72
CA ASP A 750 -23.53 5.18 39.08
C ASP A 750 -23.60 4.94 37.56
N LEU A 751 -22.80 3.99 37.05
CA LEU A 751 -22.72 3.60 35.65
C LEU A 751 -23.42 2.24 35.43
N PRO A 752 -24.15 2.06 34.31
CA PRO A 752 -24.58 0.74 33.88
C PRO A 752 -23.41 -0.10 33.36
N ASP A 753 -23.60 -1.42 33.27
CA ASP A 753 -22.57 -2.37 32.84
C ASP A 753 -21.92 -2.00 31.50
N VAL A 754 -22.68 -1.43 30.57
CA VAL A 754 -22.20 -0.87 29.30
C VAL A 754 -22.65 0.59 29.17
N PHE A 755 -21.71 1.48 28.93
CA PHE A 755 -21.95 2.93 28.82
C PHE A 755 -21.06 3.56 27.74
N LEU A 756 -21.33 4.81 27.39
CA LEU A 756 -20.53 5.59 26.44
C LEU A 756 -19.88 6.78 27.13
N TRP A 757 -18.60 7.00 26.87
CA TRP A 757 -18.00 8.32 26.98
C TRP A 757 -18.30 9.11 25.71
N GLU A 758 -18.89 10.30 25.82
CA GLU A 758 -19.10 11.22 24.70
C GLU A 758 -18.30 12.50 24.91
N ALA A 759 -17.64 12.98 23.85
CA ALA A 759 -17.11 14.35 23.77
C ALA A 759 -17.79 15.07 22.60
N GLU A 760 -18.55 16.12 22.87
CA GLU A 760 -19.20 16.96 21.87
C GLU A 760 -18.54 18.33 21.85
N TRP A 761 -17.93 18.70 20.72
CA TRP A 761 -17.25 19.97 20.53
C TRP A 761 -18.05 20.89 19.60
N ARG A 762 -18.30 22.13 20.03
CA ARG A 762 -19.02 23.16 19.29
C ARG A 762 -18.21 24.44 19.16
N ASP A 763 -18.40 25.18 18.07
CA ASP A 763 -17.82 26.51 17.88
C ASP A 763 -18.48 27.55 18.82
N ALA A 764 -17.99 28.79 18.80
CA ALA A 764 -18.53 29.87 19.63
C ALA A 764 -19.98 30.28 19.26
N ASP A 765 -20.45 29.93 18.05
CA ASP A 765 -21.83 30.12 17.60
C ASP A 765 -22.74 28.91 17.94
N GLY A 766 -22.17 27.84 18.50
CA GLY A 766 -22.86 26.60 18.86
C GLY A 766 -23.00 25.57 17.73
N ARG A 767 -22.32 25.73 16.58
CA ARG A 767 -22.28 24.70 15.52
C ARG A 767 -21.41 23.53 15.96
N GLU A 768 -21.78 22.30 15.62
CA GLU A 768 -20.96 21.12 15.91
C GLU A 768 -19.69 21.14 15.06
N LEU A 769 -18.54 21.08 15.74
CA LEU A 769 -17.22 20.96 15.14
C LEU A 769 -16.79 19.50 15.07
N ASP A 770 -17.05 18.73 16.13
CA ASP A 770 -16.82 17.29 16.18
C ASP A 770 -17.61 16.61 17.32
N ARG A 771 -17.78 15.29 17.25
CA ARG A 771 -18.38 14.47 18.33
C ARG A 771 -17.78 13.07 18.41
N GLU A 772 -17.14 12.71 19.52
CA GLU A 772 -16.66 11.34 19.78
C GLU A 772 -17.59 10.55 20.69
N ARG A 773 -17.66 9.22 20.49
CA ARG A 773 -18.32 8.25 21.38
C ARG A 773 -17.48 6.98 21.54
N MET A 774 -16.75 6.92 22.64
CA MET A 774 -16.02 5.72 23.04
C MET A 774 -16.91 4.80 23.87
N LEU A 775 -16.98 3.53 23.48
CA LEU A 775 -17.67 2.47 24.20
C LEU A 775 -16.83 2.02 25.41
N ALA A 776 -17.45 1.81 26.56
CA ALA A 776 -16.79 1.38 27.80
C ALA A 776 -17.71 0.46 28.62
N THR A 777 -17.13 -0.30 29.56
CA THR A 777 -17.90 -1.13 30.50
C THR A 777 -17.58 -0.82 31.96
N ALA A 778 -18.56 -0.96 32.84
CA ALA A 778 -18.36 -0.93 34.30
C ALA A 778 -17.96 -2.31 34.87
N THR A 779 -17.93 -3.34 34.01
CA THR A 779 -17.49 -4.72 34.31
C THR A 779 -15.97 -4.89 34.16
N ALA A 780 -15.44 -6.07 34.49
CA ALA A 780 -14.00 -6.38 34.38
C ALA A 780 -13.55 -6.77 32.96
N ASP A 781 -14.51 -7.03 32.07
CA ASP A 781 -14.33 -7.51 30.70
C ASP A 781 -15.41 -6.90 29.77
N TRP A 782 -15.45 -7.34 28.51
CA TRP A 782 -16.47 -6.96 27.53
C TRP A 782 -17.71 -7.88 27.50
N ALA A 783 -17.86 -8.84 28.41
CA ALA A 783 -18.93 -9.85 28.33
C ALA A 783 -20.34 -9.23 28.30
N ALA A 784 -20.54 -8.13 29.02
CA ALA A 784 -21.80 -7.37 29.07
C ALA A 784 -22.25 -6.83 27.69
N LEU A 785 -21.37 -6.72 26.69
CA LEU A 785 -21.77 -6.34 25.33
C LEU A 785 -22.71 -7.36 24.69
N PHE A 786 -22.65 -8.64 25.09
CA PHE A 786 -23.56 -9.68 24.61
C PHE A 786 -24.95 -9.63 25.26
N ASP A 787 -25.12 -8.80 26.29
CA ASP A 787 -26.39 -8.60 27.00
C ASP A 787 -27.06 -7.26 26.63
N VAL A 788 -26.42 -6.47 25.74
CA VAL A 788 -26.98 -5.23 25.18
C VAL A 788 -28.21 -5.57 24.31
N PRO A 789 -29.41 -5.06 24.63
CA PRO A 789 -30.60 -5.38 23.86
C PRO A 789 -30.55 -4.83 22.43
N ALA A 790 -31.31 -5.46 21.53
CA ALA A 790 -31.34 -5.05 20.14
C ALA A 790 -31.93 -3.62 19.95
N PRO A 791 -31.39 -2.85 18.99
CA PRO A 791 -31.97 -1.58 18.57
C PRO A 791 -33.15 -1.84 17.61
N VAL A 792 -33.87 -0.78 17.23
CA VAL A 792 -34.82 -0.84 16.12
C VAL A 792 -34.27 0.09 15.04
N LEU A 793 -33.83 -0.46 13.92
CA LEU A 793 -33.23 0.32 12.82
C LEU A 793 -34.21 0.44 11.65
N THR A 794 -34.48 1.68 11.25
CA THR A 794 -35.08 1.98 9.95
C THR A 794 -33.96 2.30 8.97
N VAL A 795 -33.89 1.55 7.86
CA VAL A 795 -32.88 1.73 6.82
C VAL A 795 -33.56 2.12 5.51
N ALA A 796 -33.04 3.13 4.83
CA ALA A 796 -33.51 3.55 3.51
C ALA A 796 -32.35 4.00 2.61
N ARG A 797 -32.42 3.70 1.32
CA ARG A 797 -31.50 4.27 0.31
C ARG A 797 -32.08 5.57 -0.25
N ASP A 798 -31.25 6.58 -0.45
CA ASP A 798 -31.64 7.83 -1.11
C ASP A 798 -31.39 7.82 -2.63
N ALA A 799 -31.75 8.92 -3.30
CA ALA A 799 -31.63 9.05 -4.75
C ALA A 799 -30.19 9.16 -5.27
N THR A 800 -29.20 9.40 -4.41
CA THR A 800 -27.77 9.42 -4.75
C THR A 800 -27.10 8.06 -4.54
N GLY A 801 -27.79 7.12 -3.89
CA GLY A 801 -27.27 5.80 -3.53
C GLY A 801 -26.85 5.66 -2.07
N GLY A 802 -26.82 6.77 -1.32
CA GLY A 802 -26.47 6.79 0.11
C GLY A 802 -27.48 6.03 0.97
N VAL A 803 -26.98 5.43 2.05
CA VAL A 803 -27.75 4.58 2.97
C VAL A 803 -28.00 5.33 4.27
N ARG A 804 -29.25 5.73 4.46
CA ARG A 804 -29.77 6.34 5.69
C ARG A 804 -30.11 5.24 6.69
N VAL A 805 -29.48 5.28 7.87
CA VAL A 805 -29.80 4.40 9.01
C VAL A 805 -30.29 5.28 10.16
N ARG A 806 -31.53 5.06 10.63
CA ARG A 806 -32.09 5.73 11.80
C ARG A 806 -32.38 4.73 12.92
N ASN A 807 -32.03 5.09 14.15
CA ASN A 807 -32.38 4.30 15.33
C ASN A 807 -33.72 4.77 15.90
N ASP A 808 -34.75 3.96 15.69
CA ASP A 808 -36.12 4.15 16.21
C ASP A 808 -36.32 3.47 17.58
N GLY A 809 -35.33 2.70 18.04
CA GLY A 809 -35.40 1.88 19.25
C GLY A 809 -35.00 2.63 20.52
N PRO A 810 -35.25 2.03 21.69
CA PRO A 810 -34.89 2.61 22.99
C PRO A 810 -33.42 2.37 23.39
N ASN A 811 -32.64 1.63 22.60
CA ASN A 811 -31.23 1.30 22.87
C ASN A 811 -30.35 1.68 21.69
N ALA A 812 -29.10 2.05 21.95
CA ALA A 812 -28.10 2.35 20.94
C ALA A 812 -27.82 1.15 20.02
N ALA A 813 -27.58 1.42 18.74
CA ALA A 813 -26.98 0.45 17.83
C ALA A 813 -25.46 0.63 17.85
N LEU A 814 -24.72 -0.40 18.27
CA LEU A 814 -23.26 -0.34 18.35
C LEU A 814 -22.65 -0.81 17.01
N THR A 815 -21.55 -0.18 16.58
CA THR A 815 -20.79 -0.53 15.36
C THR A 815 -21.62 -0.66 14.07
N VAL A 816 -22.53 0.29 13.81
CA VAL A 816 -23.33 0.32 12.57
C VAL A 816 -22.41 0.46 11.35
N ARG A 817 -22.46 -0.53 10.44
CA ARG A 817 -21.64 -0.59 9.22
C ARG A 817 -22.44 -1.04 7.99
N LEU A 818 -21.88 -0.77 6.81
CA LEU A 818 -22.29 -1.39 5.55
C LEU A 818 -21.30 -2.49 5.17
N VAL A 819 -21.79 -3.61 4.65
CA VAL A 819 -20.98 -4.68 4.04
C VAL A 819 -21.59 -5.13 2.72
N ASP A 820 -20.80 -5.81 1.87
CA ASP A 820 -21.27 -6.38 0.61
C ASP A 820 -22.00 -7.73 0.84
N PRO A 821 -23.32 -7.85 0.58
CA PRO A 821 -24.05 -9.11 0.74
C PRO A 821 -23.83 -10.10 -0.40
N ARG A 822 -23.15 -9.69 -1.49
CA ARG A 822 -23.00 -10.51 -2.71
C ARG A 822 -21.94 -11.60 -2.51
N PRO A 823 -22.04 -12.75 -3.18
CA PRO A 823 -21.00 -13.77 -3.14
C PRO A 823 -19.66 -13.23 -3.63
N VAL A 824 -18.56 -13.76 -3.09
CA VAL A 824 -17.19 -13.45 -3.54
C VAL A 824 -17.05 -13.75 -5.04
N GLY A 825 -16.42 -12.83 -5.77
CA GLY A 825 -16.29 -12.89 -7.24
C GLY A 825 -17.45 -12.25 -8.01
N ALA A 826 -18.46 -11.68 -7.33
CA ALA A 826 -19.44 -10.81 -7.98
C ALA A 826 -18.73 -9.58 -8.61
N PRO A 827 -19.11 -9.16 -9.84
CA PRO A 827 -18.42 -8.08 -10.54
C PRO A 827 -18.60 -6.72 -9.87
N GLY A 828 -17.56 -5.89 -9.91
CA GLY A 828 -17.54 -4.55 -9.33
C GLY A 828 -17.34 -4.54 -7.81
N ILE A 829 -16.59 -3.55 -7.32
CA ILE A 829 -16.21 -3.41 -5.91
C ILE A 829 -17.21 -2.48 -5.21
N LEU A 830 -17.70 -2.90 -4.03
CA LEU A 830 -18.54 -2.05 -3.20
C LEU A 830 -17.64 -1.11 -2.38
N SER A 831 -17.61 0.17 -2.74
CA SER A 831 -17.05 1.21 -1.88
C SER A 831 -18.09 1.64 -0.87
N VAL A 832 -17.72 1.73 0.41
CA VAL A 832 -18.61 2.17 1.49
C VAL A 832 -17.92 3.22 2.36
N GLY A 833 -18.70 4.21 2.79
CA GLY A 833 -18.36 5.08 3.91
C GLY A 833 -18.80 4.42 5.22
N GLY A 834 -18.04 4.65 6.29
CA GLY A 834 -18.30 4.11 7.61
C GLY A 834 -18.03 5.13 8.70
N ASP A 835 -18.69 4.94 9.84
CA ASP A 835 -18.53 5.74 11.05
C ASP A 835 -18.63 4.76 12.22
N PRO A 836 -17.56 4.54 13.00
CA PRO A 836 -17.53 3.51 14.03
C PRO A 836 -18.44 3.83 15.24
N ARG A 837 -18.87 5.09 15.40
CA ARG A 837 -19.55 5.57 16.61
C ARG A 837 -20.91 4.90 16.80
N PRO A 838 -21.31 4.54 18.04
CA PRO A 838 -22.67 4.12 18.35
C PRO A 838 -23.75 5.15 17.94
N LEU A 839 -24.86 4.65 17.41
CA LEU A 839 -26.02 5.44 16.99
C LEU A 839 -27.09 5.39 18.10
N LEU A 840 -27.30 6.51 18.81
CA LEU A 840 -28.22 6.57 19.95
C LEU A 840 -29.70 6.59 19.52
N PRO A 841 -30.65 6.31 20.45
CA PRO A 841 -32.08 6.45 20.19
C PRO A 841 -32.47 7.80 19.57
N GLY A 842 -33.25 7.75 18.50
CA GLY A 842 -33.72 8.91 17.74
C GLY A 842 -32.72 9.49 16.73
N GLU A 843 -31.47 9.03 16.70
CA GLU A 843 -30.46 9.53 15.79
C GLU A 843 -30.51 8.90 14.40
N GLU A 844 -30.01 9.63 13.42
CA GLU A 844 -29.89 9.23 12.02
C GLU A 844 -28.44 9.42 11.53
N ARG A 845 -27.96 8.50 10.70
CA ARG A 845 -26.68 8.59 10.00
C ARG A 845 -26.88 8.32 8.51
N MET A 846 -26.19 9.09 7.68
CA MET A 846 -26.01 8.77 6.27
C MET A 846 -24.66 8.08 6.08
N LEU A 847 -24.66 6.92 5.43
CA LEU A 847 -23.47 6.15 5.06
C LEU A 847 -23.34 6.14 3.53
N ALA A 848 -22.15 6.47 3.01
CA ALA A 848 -21.90 6.41 1.57
C ALA A 848 -21.83 4.95 1.11
N ALA A 849 -22.28 4.68 -0.11
CA ALA A 849 -22.16 3.38 -0.77
C ALA A 849 -22.08 3.58 -2.29
N THR A 850 -21.47 2.65 -3.02
CA THR A 850 -21.53 2.68 -4.50
C THR A 850 -23.00 2.69 -4.96
N PRO A 851 -23.44 3.67 -5.78
CA PRO A 851 -24.84 3.77 -6.18
C PRO A 851 -25.32 2.55 -6.97
N GLY A 852 -26.49 2.02 -6.60
CA GLY A 852 -27.11 0.87 -7.28
C GLY A 852 -26.47 -0.50 -7.00
N MET A 853 -25.49 -0.59 -6.10
CA MET A 853 -24.94 -1.86 -5.62
C MET A 853 -25.66 -2.31 -4.34
N PRO A 854 -26.08 -3.59 -4.21
CA PRO A 854 -26.64 -4.13 -2.98
C PRO A 854 -25.74 -3.91 -1.76
N VAL A 855 -26.36 -3.66 -0.60
CA VAL A 855 -25.67 -3.43 0.67
C VAL A 855 -26.39 -4.13 1.81
N ARG A 856 -25.63 -4.58 2.80
CA ARG A 856 -26.15 -5.09 4.08
C ARG A 856 -25.77 -4.14 5.19
N VAL A 857 -26.74 -3.73 5.99
CA VAL A 857 -26.49 -3.01 7.25
C VAL A 857 -26.28 -4.03 8.35
N GLU A 858 -25.19 -3.89 9.09
CA GLU A 858 -24.90 -4.69 10.28
C GLU A 858 -24.65 -3.78 11.49
N ALA A 859 -24.94 -4.29 12.69
CA ALA A 859 -24.55 -3.69 13.97
C ALA A 859 -24.29 -4.81 14.97
N TRP A 860 -23.50 -4.56 16.01
CA TRP A 860 -23.12 -5.56 17.02
C TRP A 860 -24.34 -6.29 17.61
N ASN A 861 -25.33 -5.51 18.04
CA ASN A 861 -26.56 -5.93 18.73
C ASN A 861 -27.80 -5.99 17.80
N ALA A 862 -27.65 -5.96 16.47
CA ALA A 862 -28.80 -6.04 15.56
C ALA A 862 -28.71 -7.25 14.63
N GLU A 863 -29.88 -7.71 14.17
CA GLU A 863 -29.97 -8.58 13.01
C GLU A 863 -29.60 -7.81 11.73
N PRO A 864 -28.87 -8.41 10.78
CA PRO A 864 -28.53 -7.75 9.52
C PRO A 864 -29.76 -7.41 8.66
N ALA A 865 -29.68 -6.29 7.92
CA ALA A 865 -30.73 -5.85 7.02
C ALA A 865 -30.19 -5.60 5.61
N ASP A 866 -30.71 -6.33 4.62
CA ASP A 866 -30.31 -6.23 3.22
C ASP A 866 -31.13 -5.18 2.46
N LEU A 867 -30.44 -4.35 1.67
CA LEU A 867 -31.01 -3.44 0.68
C LEU A 867 -30.51 -3.80 -0.72
N ALA A 868 -31.44 -3.80 -1.67
CA ALA A 868 -31.13 -3.90 -3.10
C ALA A 868 -30.38 -2.66 -3.64
#